data_AF-A0AAN6ZLH3-F1
#
_entry.id   AF-A0AAN6ZLH3-F1
#
_cell.length_a   1.000
_cell.length_b   1.000
_cell.length_c   1.000
_cell.angle_alpha   90.00
_cell.angle_beta   90.00
_cell.angle_gamma   90.00
#
_symmetry.space_group_name_H-M   'P 1'
#
loop_
_entity.id
_entity.type
_entity.pdbx_description
1 polymer ?
#
loop_
_entity_poly.entity_id
_entity_poly.type
_entity_poly.pdbx_seq_one_letter_code
_entity_poly.pdbx_strand_id
1 'polypeptide(L)'
;MSSTSVLTPEEREHFLTHGWVKIPNAFTQAQAEDMTSNVWTRLDMDPNDQSTWTRLRTNMPGHRKYDPAEFAPRAWAAICELCGGEDRIDPASREWRDSLIVNLGDEKHGGKPVPPQDLPEWHVDGDFFVHYLDSREQALLVTPLFTDIVANGGATIICPEAIPKIAKHLHDHPEGVSPRMVPRGQPKFQMGQEKDLSFFCNVAKSCENFVEATGSVGDVYLMHPLMLHAPSSNALRRVRIITNPAVSLKDEHRFDRENPEEYSLVEKFTLKALGTERLSGWKATGPREKVVPARLQMQEKMKQEELKRDSDDYRVAEPDLAPDDPMRAFIPKSFGKTTKEANIAAQIEQSRRVVEKPEPPKQQQKRPAHDSDDSDSDDDSDSDSDNGDEADKFPVTHEMILKTHERAVTSIALDPAGSRMLSGSLDGNVNFHDFAAMTPTTLRAFKSIDPWETKKSAAPSDSHPIQHVEFSRHSGSVFLCVTAHPQAKIMSRDGAVVTEFVKGDMYLRDMNNTKGHVGEVTTGTWHPADPNLCVTAGSDSTLRIWDINNKRSQKDVIVFKSKAPGSAGRTRMTAVAWGSSAQGNSPVLVSAALDGSLVMYSGNGPFTRPAAEVREAHSPDTWTGGIDISADGRMVVTRGGDGLIKLWDTRKFKQPLVKIDHPPTSDRYPMTNIKYSPDSRYIITGSASGHLHILNPANLRPEHVTPITPGIPLITVAWHPKLNQILTGSANAETHVLYNPSLSTRGALEVMSRAPKTRHVDDDPSFTMDQSQLGLSGDAIITPGAHQHKRRGGGNASGGVSASGKTSRDPYRPKVQQITPFMRSQPDEKHIEENIPLSRMLHEDPREALLKYADVAKKDPVFTGAWAKTQPVTQYADLSDGEGEGGAKDGERDAKRVKR
;
A
#
# COMPACT_ATOMS: atom_id res chain seq x y z
N MET A 1 3.80 33.16 -29.83
CA MET A 1 2.32 33.22 -29.77
C MET A 1 1.94 34.58 -29.21
N SER A 2 1.02 35.29 -29.86
CA SER A 2 0.62 36.66 -29.51
C SER A 2 0.18 36.76 -28.05
N SER A 3 0.88 37.58 -27.25
CA SER A 3 0.60 37.80 -25.83
C SER A 3 -0.71 38.59 -25.67
N THR A 4 -1.82 37.88 -25.50
CA THR A 4 -3.02 38.49 -24.93
C THR A 4 -2.70 38.87 -23.48
N SER A 5 -2.54 40.17 -23.22
CA SER A 5 -2.38 40.73 -21.87
C SER A 5 -3.53 40.24 -21.00
N VAL A 6 -3.18 39.62 -19.88
CA VAL A 6 -4.11 39.00 -18.92
C VAL A 6 -4.51 40.00 -17.84
N LEU A 7 -3.62 40.94 -17.52
CA LEU A 7 -3.91 42.06 -16.62
C LEU A 7 -4.61 43.20 -17.36
N THR A 8 -5.72 43.65 -16.81
CA THR A 8 -6.39 44.87 -17.27
C THR A 8 -5.46 46.09 -17.14
N PRO A 9 -5.65 47.15 -17.95
CA PRO A 9 -4.88 48.39 -17.81
C PRO A 9 -4.92 48.97 -16.40
N GLU A 10 -6.06 48.85 -15.71
CA GLU A 10 -6.27 49.30 -14.34
C GLU A 10 -5.46 48.47 -13.33
N GLU A 11 -5.44 47.14 -13.48
CA GLU A 11 -4.62 46.24 -12.66
C GLU A 11 -3.12 46.51 -12.84
N ARG A 12 -2.67 46.81 -14.07
CA ARG A 12 -1.28 47.17 -14.37
C ARG A 12 -0.89 48.49 -13.70
N GLU A 13 -1.73 49.51 -13.84
CA GLU A 13 -1.49 50.81 -13.21
C GLU A 13 -1.53 50.71 -11.68
N HIS A 14 -2.42 49.87 -11.14
CA HIS A 14 -2.50 49.60 -9.71
C HIS A 14 -1.21 48.96 -9.19
N PHE A 15 -0.67 47.96 -9.90
CA PHE A 15 0.63 47.37 -9.57
C PHE A 15 1.77 48.40 -9.68
N LEU A 16 1.79 49.23 -10.72
CA LEU A 16 2.80 50.29 -10.88
C LEU A 16 2.68 51.43 -9.86
N THR A 17 1.55 51.54 -9.16
CA THR A 17 1.32 52.55 -8.13
C THR A 17 1.56 52.01 -6.72
N HIS A 18 1.15 50.77 -6.45
CA HIS A 18 1.15 50.20 -5.09
C HIS A 18 2.06 48.98 -4.92
N GLY A 19 2.61 48.42 -6.00
CA GLY A 19 3.48 47.25 -5.94
C GLY A 19 2.74 45.94 -5.64
N TRP A 20 1.43 45.88 -5.78
CA TRP A 20 0.65 44.64 -5.66
C TRP A 20 -0.59 44.68 -6.55
N VAL A 21 -1.16 43.51 -6.82
CA VAL A 21 -2.43 43.33 -7.51
C VAL A 21 -3.14 42.09 -6.97
N LYS A 22 -4.46 42.15 -6.86
CA LYS A 22 -5.30 41.00 -6.51
C LYS A 22 -5.95 40.44 -7.75
N ILE A 23 -5.76 39.15 -8.01
CA ILE A 23 -6.41 38.40 -9.09
C ILE A 23 -7.61 37.66 -8.51
N PRO A 24 -8.85 38.12 -8.77
CA PRO A 24 -10.03 37.49 -8.20
C PRO A 24 -10.37 36.17 -8.89
N ASN A 25 -10.88 35.20 -8.13
CA ASN A 25 -11.32 33.89 -8.63
C ASN A 25 -10.28 33.20 -9.54
N ALA A 26 -9.02 33.21 -9.13
CA ALA A 26 -7.94 32.59 -9.90
C ALA A 26 -8.01 31.05 -9.90
N PHE A 27 -8.59 30.46 -8.86
CA PHE A 27 -8.92 29.04 -8.75
C PHE A 27 -10.30 28.85 -8.08
N THR A 28 -10.87 27.67 -8.22
CA THR A 28 -12.23 27.35 -7.76
C THR A 28 -12.27 26.96 -6.28
N GLN A 29 -13.44 27.09 -5.66
CA GLN A 29 -13.66 26.64 -4.29
C GLN A 29 -13.42 25.13 -4.12
N ALA A 30 -13.80 24.31 -5.10
CA ALA A 30 -13.55 22.86 -5.06
C ALA A 30 -12.04 22.52 -5.05
N GLN A 31 -11.24 23.26 -5.84
CA GLN A 31 -9.77 23.14 -5.79
C GLN A 31 -9.21 23.57 -4.43
N ALA A 32 -9.81 24.59 -3.79
CA ALA A 32 -9.41 25.03 -2.47
C ALA A 32 -9.74 24.00 -1.37
N GLU A 33 -10.92 23.37 -1.46
CA GLU A 33 -11.36 22.31 -0.55
C GLU A 33 -10.47 21.06 -0.68
N ASP A 34 -10.09 20.65 -1.89
CA ASP A 34 -9.14 19.54 -2.08
C ASP A 34 -7.77 19.84 -1.45
N MET A 35 -7.27 21.06 -1.64
CA MET A 35 -5.99 21.50 -1.05
C MET A 35 -6.02 21.55 0.48
N THR A 36 -7.19 21.84 1.07
CA THR A 36 -7.34 22.02 2.52
C THR A 36 -7.94 20.81 3.24
N SER A 37 -8.35 19.77 2.51
CA SER A 37 -9.06 18.60 3.01
C SER A 37 -8.42 17.90 4.21
N ASN A 38 -7.08 17.86 4.27
CA ASN A 38 -6.33 17.17 5.32
C ASN A 38 -5.72 18.11 6.38
N VAL A 39 -6.04 19.42 6.35
CA VAL A 39 -5.43 20.42 7.25
C VAL A 39 -5.62 20.06 8.72
N TRP A 40 -6.85 19.74 9.11
CA TRP A 40 -7.20 19.45 10.50
C TRP A 40 -6.57 18.16 11.02
N THR A 41 -6.56 17.11 10.18
CA THR A 41 -5.87 15.85 10.47
C THR A 41 -4.38 16.06 10.71
N ARG A 42 -3.74 16.88 9.87
CA ARG A 42 -2.30 17.17 9.98
C ARG A 42 -1.97 18.05 11.20
N LEU A 43 -2.87 18.98 11.55
CA LEU A 43 -2.75 19.83 12.73
C LEU A 43 -3.04 19.10 14.05
N ASP A 44 -3.75 17.97 14.01
CA ASP A 44 -4.27 17.26 15.21
C ASP A 44 -5.19 18.16 16.04
N MET A 45 -6.12 18.83 15.35
CA MET A 45 -7.09 19.79 15.94
C MET A 45 -8.47 19.57 15.33
N ASP A 46 -9.53 19.89 16.07
CA ASP A 46 -10.91 19.80 15.57
C ASP A 46 -11.36 21.16 14.99
N PRO A 47 -11.82 21.23 13.72
CA PRO A 47 -12.37 22.45 13.14
C PRO A 47 -13.56 23.04 13.90
N ASN A 48 -14.34 22.20 14.59
CA ASN A 48 -15.59 22.57 15.26
C ASN A 48 -15.39 22.88 16.75
N ASP A 49 -14.22 22.58 17.32
CA ASP A 49 -13.89 22.85 18.72
C ASP A 49 -12.64 23.73 18.85
N GLN A 50 -12.87 25.03 19.04
CA GLN A 50 -11.80 26.03 19.18
C GLN A 50 -10.91 25.84 20.42
N SER A 51 -11.34 25.04 21.41
CA SER A 51 -10.52 24.73 22.58
C SER A 51 -9.31 23.84 22.22
N THR A 52 -9.43 23.08 21.13
CA THR A 52 -8.34 22.24 20.60
C THR A 52 -7.26 23.05 19.84
N TRP A 53 -7.53 24.32 19.53
CA TRP A 53 -6.64 25.18 18.74
C TRP A 53 -5.48 25.71 19.59
N THR A 54 -4.52 24.84 19.89
CA THR A 54 -3.40 25.13 20.80
C THR A 54 -2.35 26.09 20.23
N ARG A 55 -2.38 26.38 18.92
CA ARG A 55 -1.36 27.19 18.23
C ARG A 55 -2.01 28.32 17.44
N LEU A 56 -1.49 29.54 17.60
CA LEU A 56 -1.94 30.74 16.87
C LEU A 56 -1.72 30.60 15.36
N ARG A 57 -0.51 30.22 14.95
CA ARG A 57 -0.11 30.07 13.54
C ARG A 57 0.79 28.85 13.38
N THR A 58 0.53 28.06 12.33
CA THR A 58 1.34 26.90 11.97
C THR A 58 1.74 26.96 10.50
N ASN A 59 3.05 26.85 10.22
CA ASN A 59 3.58 26.75 8.86
C ASN A 59 3.81 25.26 8.55
N MET A 60 2.84 24.64 7.88
CA MET A 60 2.82 23.20 7.63
C MET A 60 3.87 22.79 6.59
N PRO A 61 4.42 21.56 6.68
CA PRO A 61 5.30 21.01 5.65
C PRO A 61 4.55 20.74 4.34
N GLY A 62 5.25 20.60 3.22
CA GLY A 62 4.63 20.21 1.94
C GLY A 62 4.70 18.70 1.69
N HIS A 63 3.60 18.13 1.20
CA HIS A 63 3.46 16.73 0.76
C HIS A 63 3.14 16.63 -0.73
N ARG A 64 2.25 17.49 -1.25
CA ARG A 64 1.78 17.50 -2.63
C ARG A 64 2.38 18.64 -3.42
N LYS A 65 2.56 18.44 -4.73
CA LYS A 65 3.02 19.45 -5.69
C LYS A 65 1.97 19.66 -6.78
N TYR A 66 1.84 20.88 -7.28
CA TYR A 66 0.87 21.27 -8.30
C TYR A 66 1.50 22.28 -9.27
N ASP A 67 1.12 22.18 -10.55
CA ASP A 67 1.48 23.19 -11.55
C ASP A 67 0.48 24.37 -11.46
N PRO A 68 0.93 25.60 -11.14
CA PRO A 68 0.06 26.77 -11.11
C PRO A 68 -0.58 27.10 -12.46
N ALA A 69 0.03 26.71 -13.59
CA ALA A 69 -0.56 26.90 -14.91
C ALA A 69 -1.86 26.10 -15.10
N GLU A 70 -1.98 24.96 -14.41
CA GLU A 70 -3.18 24.13 -14.41
C GLU A 70 -4.12 24.47 -13.25
N PHE A 71 -3.55 24.71 -12.06
CA PHE A 71 -4.31 24.96 -10.85
C PHE A 71 -4.97 26.33 -10.84
N ALA A 72 -4.25 27.38 -11.23
CA ALA A 72 -4.69 28.77 -11.23
C ALA A 72 -4.23 29.50 -12.51
N PRO A 73 -4.73 29.13 -13.70
CA PRO A 73 -4.19 29.56 -14.99
C PRO A 73 -4.14 31.09 -15.15
N ARG A 74 -5.14 31.82 -14.65
CA ARG A 74 -5.17 33.28 -14.71
C ARG A 74 -4.09 33.91 -13.82
N ALA A 75 -3.84 33.35 -12.63
CA ALA A 75 -2.77 33.83 -11.76
C ALA A 75 -1.39 33.52 -12.36
N TRP A 76 -1.19 32.34 -12.94
CA TRP A 76 0.07 32.00 -13.61
C TRP A 76 0.36 32.94 -14.78
N ALA A 77 -0.63 33.20 -15.63
CA ALA A 77 -0.42 34.11 -16.76
C ALA A 77 -0.16 35.56 -16.31
N ALA A 78 -0.79 36.02 -15.21
CA ALA A 78 -0.47 37.32 -14.60
C ALA A 78 0.95 37.37 -14.02
N ILE A 79 1.44 36.27 -13.41
CA ILE A 79 2.83 36.14 -12.96
C ILE A 79 3.79 36.28 -14.15
N CYS A 80 3.54 35.56 -15.25
CA CYS A 80 4.34 35.67 -16.48
C CYS A 80 4.36 37.09 -17.04
N GLU A 81 3.21 37.78 -17.06
CA GLU A 81 3.12 39.17 -17.53
C GLU A 81 3.90 40.14 -16.63
N LEU A 82 3.78 40.03 -15.30
CA LEU A 82 4.50 40.88 -14.35
C LEU A 82 6.03 40.72 -14.43
N CYS A 83 6.51 39.49 -14.65
CA CYS A 83 7.93 39.15 -14.78
C CYS A 83 8.52 39.40 -16.19
N GLY A 84 7.69 39.78 -17.17
CA GLY A 84 8.14 40.10 -18.53
C GLY A 84 8.34 38.89 -19.45
N GLY A 85 7.63 37.79 -19.19
CA GLY A 85 7.61 36.58 -20.01
C GLY A 85 7.79 35.29 -19.20
N GLU A 86 7.15 34.21 -19.63
CA GLU A 86 7.32 32.88 -19.03
C GLU A 86 8.75 32.34 -19.21
N ASP A 87 9.40 32.71 -20.31
CA ASP A 87 10.78 32.35 -20.63
C ASP A 87 11.79 32.87 -19.60
N ARG A 88 11.47 33.95 -18.88
CA ARG A 88 12.32 34.56 -17.84
C ARG A 88 12.17 33.90 -16.47
N ILE A 89 11.07 33.19 -16.23
CA ILE A 89 10.77 32.55 -14.94
C ILE A 89 11.53 31.24 -14.81
N ASP A 90 12.11 30.97 -13.64
CA ASP A 90 12.77 29.70 -13.35
C ASP A 90 11.74 28.57 -13.35
N PRO A 91 11.98 27.43 -14.05
CA PRO A 91 11.07 26.29 -14.08
C PRO A 91 10.65 25.77 -12.69
N ALA A 92 11.48 25.93 -11.66
CA ALA A 92 11.14 25.55 -10.29
C ALA A 92 9.92 26.30 -9.74
N SER A 93 9.61 27.49 -10.27
CA SER A 93 8.43 28.29 -9.89
C SER A 93 7.10 27.65 -10.34
N ARG A 94 7.14 26.62 -11.20
CA ARG A 94 5.98 25.79 -11.55
C ARG A 94 5.65 24.70 -10.51
N GLU A 95 6.33 24.68 -9.36
CA GLU A 95 6.02 23.73 -8.28
C GLU A 95 5.35 24.43 -7.09
N TRP A 96 4.03 24.67 -7.15
CA TRP A 96 3.27 25.04 -5.94
C TRP A 96 3.09 23.83 -5.03
N ARG A 97 3.07 24.04 -3.71
CA ARG A 97 2.97 22.96 -2.71
C ARG A 97 1.87 23.23 -1.71
N ASP A 98 1.35 22.18 -1.08
CA ASP A 98 0.41 22.25 0.05
C ASP A 98 1.11 22.56 1.39
N SER A 99 2.17 23.38 1.34
CA SER A 99 2.85 23.97 2.50
C SER A 99 2.00 25.12 3.06
N LEU A 100 0.85 24.77 3.64
CA LEU A 100 -0.17 25.71 4.09
C LEU A 100 0.29 26.49 5.34
N ILE A 101 -0.06 27.77 5.38
CA ILE A 101 0.12 28.65 6.53
C ILE A 101 -1.27 28.86 7.14
N VAL A 102 -1.51 28.20 8.27
CA VAL A 102 -2.78 28.24 8.99
C VAL A 102 -2.66 29.21 10.15
N ASN A 103 -3.53 30.21 10.21
CA ASN A 103 -3.66 31.16 11.31
C ASN A 103 -5.05 31.01 11.94
N LEU A 104 -5.07 30.64 13.23
CA LEU A 104 -6.27 30.37 14.03
C LEU A 104 -6.56 31.47 15.06
N GLY A 105 -5.64 32.42 15.22
CA GLY A 105 -5.71 33.46 16.25
C GLY A 105 -5.39 32.96 17.66
N ASP A 106 -5.28 33.89 18.61
CA ASP A 106 -4.96 33.61 20.01
C ASP A 106 -6.13 34.01 20.92
N GLU A 107 -6.39 33.20 21.94
CA GLU A 107 -7.41 33.48 22.95
C GLU A 107 -7.09 34.75 23.75
N LYS A 108 -5.81 34.99 24.05
CA LYS A 108 -5.38 36.16 24.87
C LYS A 108 -5.62 37.50 24.20
N HIS A 109 -5.65 37.53 22.87
CA HIS A 109 -5.83 38.72 22.05
C HIS A 109 -7.22 38.76 21.39
N GLY A 110 -8.09 37.78 21.70
CA GLY A 110 -9.44 37.66 21.14
C GLY A 110 -10.23 38.95 21.30
N GLY A 111 -10.63 39.54 20.16
CA GLY A 111 -11.46 40.75 20.11
C GLY A 111 -10.75 42.10 20.12
N LYS A 112 -9.40 42.17 20.16
CA LYS A 112 -8.66 43.45 20.06
C LYS A 112 -7.73 43.49 18.85
N PRO A 113 -8.06 44.25 17.79
CA PRO A 113 -7.15 44.42 16.67
C PRO A 113 -5.90 45.19 17.12
N VAL A 114 -4.72 44.70 16.71
CA VAL A 114 -3.44 45.37 16.95
C VAL A 114 -3.18 46.33 15.79
N PRO A 115 -2.85 47.61 16.05
CA PRO A 115 -2.47 48.54 14.98
C PRO A 115 -1.31 47.99 14.14
N PRO A 116 -1.32 48.16 12.80
CA PRO A 116 -0.25 47.64 11.94
C PRO A 116 1.17 47.99 12.38
N GLN A 117 1.39 49.21 12.89
CA GLN A 117 2.70 49.70 13.35
C GLN A 117 3.25 48.94 14.56
N ASP A 118 2.36 48.34 15.36
CA ASP A 118 2.69 47.60 16.58
C ASP A 118 2.75 46.09 16.36
N LEU A 119 2.49 45.61 15.14
CA LEU A 119 2.57 44.19 14.84
C LEU A 119 4.01 43.68 14.95
N PRO A 120 4.20 42.52 15.59
CA PRO A 120 5.48 41.83 15.53
C PRO A 120 5.65 41.15 14.17
N GLU A 121 6.87 40.69 13.88
CA GLU A 121 7.17 39.83 12.72
C GLU A 121 7.05 40.49 11.32
N TRP A 122 7.26 41.80 11.21
CA TRP A 122 7.47 42.44 9.90
C TRP A 122 8.70 41.85 9.19
N HIS A 123 8.54 41.48 7.92
CA HIS A 123 9.62 40.95 7.08
C HIS A 123 9.36 41.13 5.58
N VAL A 124 10.42 40.92 4.80
CA VAL A 124 10.38 40.66 3.37
C VAL A 124 10.85 39.22 3.15
N ASP A 125 10.29 38.56 2.14
CA ASP A 125 10.61 37.16 1.84
C ASP A 125 11.94 37.00 1.12
N GLY A 126 12.63 35.91 1.44
CA GLY A 126 13.96 35.57 0.94
C GLY A 126 14.90 35.09 2.03
N ASP A 127 14.42 34.30 3.00
CA ASP A 127 15.24 33.77 4.09
C ASP A 127 16.29 32.72 3.63
N PHE A 128 16.25 32.35 2.35
CA PHE A 128 17.10 31.33 1.73
C PHE A 128 18.35 31.89 1.02
N PHE A 129 18.57 33.21 0.99
CA PHE A 129 19.70 33.80 0.26
C PHE A 129 20.12 35.16 0.82
N VAL A 130 21.31 35.63 0.42
CA VAL A 130 21.75 37.01 0.67
C VAL A 130 21.05 37.94 -0.31
N HIS A 131 20.36 38.96 0.19
CA HIS A 131 19.59 39.88 -0.64
C HIS A 131 20.48 40.88 -1.37
N TYR A 132 20.13 41.10 -2.62
CA TYR A 132 20.60 42.17 -3.48
C TYR A 132 19.40 42.86 -4.13
N LEU A 133 19.57 44.07 -4.63
CA LEU A 133 18.49 44.77 -5.36
C LEU A 133 18.03 43.99 -6.60
N ASP A 134 18.95 43.24 -7.23
CA ASP A 134 18.73 42.46 -8.46
C ASP A 134 18.55 40.95 -8.21
N SER A 135 18.29 40.53 -6.97
CA SER A 135 18.13 39.11 -6.60
C SER A 135 17.14 38.38 -7.52
N ARG A 136 17.60 37.28 -8.12
CA ARG A 136 16.77 36.43 -9.00
C ARG A 136 15.94 35.42 -8.21
N GLU A 137 16.36 35.12 -6.99
CA GLU A 137 15.78 34.09 -6.15
C GLU A 137 14.34 34.41 -5.68
N GLN A 138 13.95 35.68 -5.72
CA GLN A 138 12.60 36.15 -5.38
C GLN A 138 12.19 37.30 -6.30
N ALA A 139 11.35 36.99 -7.28
CA ALA A 139 10.86 37.91 -8.30
C ALA A 139 9.47 38.46 -7.98
N LEU A 140 8.62 37.64 -7.36
CA LEU A 140 7.28 38.00 -6.90
C LEU A 140 6.95 37.24 -5.61
N LEU A 141 6.19 37.91 -4.76
CA LEU A 141 5.55 37.32 -3.59
C LEU A 141 4.10 36.96 -3.96
N VAL A 142 3.74 35.69 -3.82
CA VAL A 142 2.43 35.18 -4.26
C VAL A 142 1.68 34.65 -3.06
N THR A 143 0.43 35.06 -2.88
CA THR A 143 -0.40 34.62 -1.75
C THR A 143 -1.79 34.17 -2.23
N PRO A 144 -1.97 32.88 -2.51
CA PRO A 144 -3.27 32.28 -2.78
C PRO A 144 -4.12 32.16 -1.49
N LEU A 145 -5.40 32.53 -1.57
CA LEU A 145 -6.34 32.48 -0.44
C LEU A 145 -7.20 31.21 -0.50
N PHE A 146 -7.02 30.30 0.47
CA PHE A 146 -7.77 29.03 0.55
C PHE A 146 -9.01 29.11 1.45
N THR A 147 -9.22 30.23 2.12
CA THR A 147 -10.39 30.52 2.97
C THR A 147 -10.83 31.96 2.73
N ASP A 148 -12.09 32.27 3.01
CA ASP A 148 -12.55 33.66 3.03
C ASP A 148 -11.88 34.44 4.15
N ILE A 149 -11.23 35.55 3.80
CA ILE A 149 -10.53 36.41 4.75
C ILE A 149 -11.23 37.76 4.80
N VAL A 150 -11.93 37.98 5.91
CA VAL A 150 -12.55 39.27 6.25
C VAL A 150 -11.60 40.16 7.03
N ALA A 151 -11.90 41.46 7.13
CA ALA A 151 -11.12 42.40 7.93
C ALA A 151 -11.01 41.95 9.39
N ASN A 152 -9.82 42.06 9.97
CA ASN A 152 -9.43 41.50 11.29
C ASN A 152 -9.51 39.97 11.40
N GLY A 153 -9.76 39.26 10.29
CA GLY A 153 -9.88 37.81 10.20
C GLY A 153 -8.56 37.08 9.96
N GLY A 154 -7.43 37.71 10.28
CA GLY A 154 -6.14 37.07 10.20
C GLY A 154 -5.40 37.26 8.87
N ALA A 155 -5.80 38.22 8.03
CA ALA A 155 -5.14 38.48 6.75
C ALA A 155 -3.66 38.84 6.89
N THR A 156 -2.91 38.74 5.80
CA THR A 156 -1.57 39.33 5.69
C THR A 156 -1.71 40.85 5.55
N ILE A 157 -1.02 41.61 6.39
CA ILE A 157 -0.97 43.06 6.29
C ILE A 157 0.27 43.43 5.49
N ILE A 158 0.10 44.27 4.48
CA ILE A 158 1.15 44.69 3.56
C ILE A 158 1.37 46.20 3.67
N CYS A 159 2.61 46.64 3.47
CA CYS A 159 3.02 48.02 3.57
C CYS A 159 3.69 48.50 2.27
N PRO A 160 2.91 48.96 1.27
CA PRO A 160 3.43 49.47 0.00
C PRO A 160 4.48 50.58 0.14
N GLU A 161 4.29 51.46 1.12
CA GLU A 161 5.16 52.62 1.39
C GLU A 161 6.59 52.21 1.83
N ALA A 162 6.77 50.96 2.25
CA ALA A 162 8.09 50.45 2.66
C ALA A 162 8.98 50.07 1.47
N ILE A 163 8.40 49.79 0.29
CA ILE A 163 9.17 49.29 -0.86
C ILE A 163 10.30 50.27 -1.27
N PRO A 164 10.07 51.59 -1.42
CA PRO A 164 11.14 52.54 -1.72
C PRO A 164 12.25 52.56 -0.66
N LYS A 165 11.89 52.43 0.63
CA LYS A 165 12.85 52.43 1.75
C LYS A 165 13.74 51.19 1.71
N ILE A 166 13.17 50.03 1.41
CA ILE A 166 13.90 48.76 1.28
C ILE A 166 14.74 48.73 0.00
N ALA A 167 14.19 49.18 -1.14
CA ALA A 167 14.91 49.27 -2.41
C ALA A 167 16.14 50.18 -2.27
N LYS A 168 16.00 51.34 -1.62
CA LYS A 168 17.11 52.24 -1.33
C LYS A 168 18.17 51.59 -0.44
N HIS A 169 17.77 50.86 0.60
CA HIS A 169 18.71 50.13 1.46
C HIS A 169 19.52 49.09 0.67
N LEU A 170 18.87 48.33 -0.22
CA LEU A 170 19.56 47.36 -1.08
C LEU A 170 20.44 48.02 -2.14
N HIS A 171 20.03 49.18 -2.65
CA HIS A 171 20.82 49.99 -3.59
C HIS A 171 22.12 50.49 -2.93
N ASP A 172 22.02 50.99 -1.70
CA ASP A 172 23.15 51.59 -0.96
C ASP A 172 24.14 50.54 -0.43
N HIS A 173 23.76 49.25 -0.45
CA HIS A 173 24.56 48.11 0.01
C HIS A 173 24.81 47.06 -1.08
N PRO A 174 25.56 47.38 -2.15
CA PRO A 174 25.84 46.45 -3.26
C PRO A 174 26.67 45.23 -2.83
N GLU A 175 27.33 45.25 -1.67
CA GLU A 175 28.03 44.11 -1.06
C GLU A 175 27.08 42.97 -0.61
N GLY A 176 25.78 43.26 -0.52
CA GLY A 176 24.73 42.34 -0.12
C GLY A 176 24.35 42.47 1.35
N VAL A 177 23.10 42.19 1.65
CA VAL A 177 22.55 42.22 3.01
C VAL A 177 22.00 40.85 3.40
N SER A 178 22.05 40.53 4.69
CA SER A 178 21.48 39.29 5.22
C SER A 178 19.96 39.22 5.02
N PRO A 179 19.32 38.06 5.20
CA PRO A 179 17.85 37.93 5.28
C PRO A 179 17.15 38.91 6.24
N ARG A 180 17.87 39.48 7.22
CA ARG A 180 17.34 40.48 8.15
C ARG A 180 17.80 41.91 7.85
N MET A 181 18.25 42.17 6.62
CA MET A 181 18.68 43.48 6.12
C MET A 181 19.93 44.04 6.82
N VAL A 182 20.77 43.17 7.39
CA VAL A 182 22.07 43.57 7.96
C VAL A 182 23.11 43.61 6.84
N PRO A 183 23.79 44.74 6.58
CA PRO A 183 24.83 44.82 5.55
C PRO A 183 26.04 43.93 5.84
N ARG A 184 26.63 43.39 4.78
CA ARG A 184 27.84 42.57 4.87
C ARG A 184 28.98 43.36 5.50
N GLY A 185 29.69 42.74 6.45
CA GLY A 185 30.79 43.37 7.20
C GLY A 185 30.38 44.03 8.52
N GLN A 186 29.07 44.10 8.84
CA GLN A 186 28.62 44.52 10.16
C GLN A 186 28.68 43.36 11.19
N PRO A 187 28.85 43.65 12.50
CA PRO A 187 29.02 42.61 13.53
C PRO A 187 27.85 41.62 13.67
N LYS A 188 26.66 42.01 13.22
CA LYS A 188 25.43 41.21 13.30
C LYS A 188 25.16 40.38 12.03
N PHE A 189 26.00 40.45 11.01
CA PHE A 189 25.85 39.66 9.78
C PHE A 189 26.16 38.19 10.07
N GLN A 190 25.11 37.39 10.28
CA GLN A 190 25.16 35.97 10.59
C GLN A 190 24.13 35.20 9.76
N MET A 191 24.61 34.42 8.80
CA MET A 191 23.76 33.64 7.92
C MET A 191 22.91 32.62 8.68
N GLY A 192 21.58 32.74 8.57
CA GLY A 192 20.61 31.74 9.04
C GLY A 192 20.33 31.71 10.56
N GLN A 193 20.99 32.56 11.37
CA GLN A 193 20.82 32.59 12.83
C GLN A 193 20.25 33.91 13.40
N GLU A 194 20.06 34.91 12.55
CA GLU A 194 19.53 36.22 12.93
C GLU A 194 18.03 36.15 13.28
N LYS A 195 17.71 36.43 14.55
CA LYS A 195 16.33 36.59 15.05
C LYS A 195 15.88 38.05 15.16
N ASP A 196 16.78 39.00 14.88
CA ASP A 196 16.53 40.42 15.04
C ASP A 196 15.71 40.96 13.85
N LEU A 197 14.48 41.43 14.11
CA LEU A 197 13.58 42.02 13.11
C LEU A 197 13.49 43.55 13.25
N SER A 198 14.36 44.16 14.06
CA SER A 198 14.27 45.58 14.39
C SER A 198 14.31 46.50 13.17
N PHE A 199 15.08 46.16 12.12
CA PHE A 199 15.09 46.92 10.87
C PHE A 199 13.69 47.02 10.27
N PHE A 200 13.05 45.88 10.02
CA PHE A 200 11.72 45.81 9.42
C PHE A 200 10.65 46.48 10.28
N CYS A 201 10.66 46.23 11.60
CA CYS A 201 9.71 46.86 12.52
C CYS A 201 9.89 48.39 12.57
N ASN A 202 11.12 48.90 12.50
CA ASN A 202 11.39 50.34 12.46
C ASN A 202 10.91 50.97 11.15
N VAL A 203 11.10 50.28 10.01
CA VAL A 203 10.56 50.72 8.72
C VAL A 203 9.04 50.76 8.78
N ALA A 204 8.38 49.71 9.27
CA ALA A 204 6.92 49.69 9.42
C ALA A 204 6.41 50.83 10.31
N LYS A 205 7.05 51.10 11.46
CA LYS A 205 6.68 52.22 12.34
C LYS A 205 6.79 53.61 11.68
N SER A 206 7.63 53.73 10.65
CA SER A 206 7.81 54.97 9.89
C SER A 206 6.81 55.15 8.74
N CYS A 207 5.90 54.19 8.54
CA CYS A 207 4.91 54.19 7.46
C CYS A 207 3.50 54.42 8.03
N GLU A 208 2.62 54.96 7.18
CA GLU A 208 1.22 55.23 7.54
C GLU A 208 0.23 54.42 6.69
N ASN A 209 0.61 54.05 5.46
CA ASN A 209 -0.27 53.34 4.54
C ASN A 209 -0.12 51.81 4.63
N PHE A 210 -1.11 51.16 5.23
CA PHE A 210 -1.19 49.71 5.36
C PHE A 210 -2.45 49.17 4.69
N VAL A 211 -2.30 48.01 4.05
CA VAL A 211 -3.43 47.32 3.40
C VAL A 211 -3.57 45.93 4.02
N GLU A 212 -4.79 45.57 4.40
CA GLU A 212 -5.12 44.22 4.84
C GLU A 212 -5.57 43.39 3.62
N ALA A 213 -4.84 42.31 3.30
CA ALA A 213 -5.05 41.47 2.12
C ALA A 213 -6.29 40.55 2.28
N THR A 214 -7.48 41.17 2.25
CA THR A 214 -8.79 40.51 2.39
C THR A 214 -9.34 40.04 1.05
N GLY A 215 -10.09 38.95 1.05
CA GLY A 215 -10.62 38.37 -0.18
C GLY A 215 -11.44 37.13 0.05
N SER A 216 -11.98 36.59 -1.04
CA SER A 216 -12.72 35.34 -1.05
C SER A 216 -11.79 34.17 -1.38
N VAL A 217 -12.22 32.96 -1.04
CA VAL A 217 -11.56 31.73 -1.49
C VAL A 217 -11.36 31.75 -3.01
N GLY A 218 -10.15 31.42 -3.47
CA GLY A 218 -9.80 31.46 -4.89
C GLY A 218 -9.11 32.75 -5.34
N ASP A 219 -9.11 33.82 -4.54
CA ASP A 219 -8.34 35.04 -4.84
C ASP A 219 -6.82 34.79 -4.67
N VAL A 220 -6.01 35.41 -5.52
CA VAL A 220 -4.54 35.35 -5.43
C VAL A 220 -3.97 36.78 -5.39
N TYR A 221 -3.16 37.08 -4.38
CA TYR A 221 -2.38 38.31 -4.34
C TYR A 221 -1.01 38.11 -5.00
N LEU A 222 -0.65 39.00 -5.91
CA LEU A 222 0.68 39.09 -6.52
C LEU A 222 1.32 40.39 -6.06
N MET A 223 2.47 40.32 -5.40
CA MET A 223 3.11 41.44 -4.73
C MET A 223 4.57 41.55 -5.17
N HIS A 224 5.08 42.78 -5.14
CA HIS A 224 6.48 43.10 -5.39
C HIS A 224 7.40 42.32 -4.43
N PRO A 225 8.58 41.85 -4.86
CA PRO A 225 9.46 41.03 -4.03
C PRO A 225 9.97 41.75 -2.77
N LEU A 226 10.00 43.10 -2.81
CA LEU A 226 10.37 43.95 -1.68
C LEU A 226 9.18 44.39 -0.80
N MET A 227 8.01 43.75 -0.96
CA MET A 227 6.81 44.08 -0.17
C MET A 227 7.01 43.71 1.29
N LEU A 228 7.05 44.73 2.15
CA LEU A 228 7.08 44.54 3.60
C LEU A 228 5.71 44.06 4.07
N HIS A 229 5.68 42.92 4.78
CA HIS A 229 4.43 42.31 5.22
C HIS A 229 4.56 41.63 6.59
N ALA A 230 3.41 41.47 7.26
CA ALA A 230 3.30 40.83 8.57
C ALA A 230 1.98 40.06 8.70
N PRO A 231 1.95 38.98 9.51
CA PRO A 231 0.68 38.35 9.90
C PRO A 231 -0.12 39.30 10.81
N SER A 232 -1.42 39.44 10.58
CA SER A 232 -2.29 40.06 11.59
C SER A 232 -2.56 39.12 12.77
N SER A 233 -2.96 39.68 13.91
CA SER A 233 -3.26 38.95 15.16
C SER A 233 -4.49 38.04 15.09
N ASN A 234 -5.28 38.11 14.00
CA ASN A 234 -6.52 37.37 13.82
C ASN A 234 -7.48 37.52 15.02
N ALA A 235 -7.89 38.76 15.28
CA ALA A 235 -8.72 39.10 16.44
C ALA A 235 -10.09 38.39 16.44
N LEU A 236 -10.58 37.97 15.27
CA LEU A 236 -11.84 37.25 15.11
C LEU A 236 -11.74 35.73 15.33
N ARG A 237 -10.51 35.19 15.47
CA ARG A 237 -10.26 33.74 15.56
C ARG A 237 -10.98 32.94 14.46
N ARG A 238 -10.97 33.46 13.23
CA ARG A 238 -11.46 32.74 12.05
C ARG A 238 -10.32 31.95 11.44
N VAL A 239 -10.62 30.79 10.88
CA VAL A 239 -9.62 29.95 10.22
C VAL A 239 -9.15 30.68 8.97
N ARG A 240 -7.86 31.01 8.94
CA ARG A 240 -7.21 31.59 7.76
C ARG A 240 -6.17 30.63 7.22
N ILE A 241 -6.32 30.23 5.96
CA ILE A 241 -5.39 29.34 5.26
C ILE A 241 -4.90 30.03 3.99
N ILE A 242 -3.58 30.17 3.87
CA ILE A 242 -2.91 30.65 2.65
C ILE A 242 -1.72 29.75 2.34
N THR A 243 -1.14 29.90 1.14
CA THR A 243 0.24 29.49 0.87
C THR A 243 1.05 30.69 0.43
N ASN A 244 2.37 30.52 0.38
CA ASN A 244 3.27 31.54 -0.10
C ASN A 244 4.35 30.93 -1.03
N PRO A 245 3.98 30.55 -2.26
CA PRO A 245 4.94 30.05 -3.23
C PRO A 245 5.86 31.18 -3.71
N ALA A 246 7.17 30.92 -3.70
CA ALA A 246 8.16 31.82 -4.27
C ALA A 246 8.17 31.71 -5.81
N VAL A 247 8.23 32.84 -6.49
CA VAL A 247 8.52 32.91 -7.92
C VAL A 247 9.92 33.44 -8.10
N SER A 248 10.79 32.70 -8.78
CA SER A 248 12.17 33.08 -9.07
C SER A 248 12.41 33.24 -10.57
N LEU A 249 13.43 34.02 -10.94
CA LEU A 249 13.87 34.21 -12.33
C LEU A 249 15.06 33.32 -12.67
N LYS A 250 15.24 33.03 -13.97
CA LYS A 250 16.44 32.36 -14.49
C LYS A 250 17.68 33.23 -14.30
N ASP A 251 17.56 34.50 -14.69
CA ASP A 251 18.61 35.53 -14.63
C ASP A 251 18.28 36.61 -13.61
N GLU A 252 19.25 37.44 -13.22
CA GLU A 252 19.03 38.61 -12.37
C GLU A 252 18.11 39.67 -12.99
N HIS A 253 17.45 40.47 -12.15
CA HIS A 253 16.74 41.66 -12.62
C HIS A 253 17.71 42.62 -13.31
N ARG A 254 17.32 43.16 -14.47
CA ARG A 254 18.16 44.09 -15.24
C ARG A 254 17.55 45.47 -15.23
N PHE A 255 18.12 46.36 -14.44
CA PHE A 255 17.69 47.76 -14.29
C PHE A 255 18.35 48.72 -15.30
N ASP A 256 19.25 48.22 -16.15
CA ASP A 256 20.04 48.98 -17.13
C ASP A 256 19.77 48.48 -18.57
N ARG A 257 18.52 48.59 -19.05
CA ARG A 257 18.13 48.21 -20.43
C ARG A 257 18.11 49.43 -21.33
N GLU A 258 18.53 49.26 -22.59
CA GLU A 258 18.50 50.35 -23.58
C GLU A 258 17.08 50.67 -24.05
N ASN A 259 16.22 49.65 -24.18
CA ASN A 259 14.85 49.78 -24.61
C ASN A 259 13.88 49.77 -23.41
N PRO A 260 13.15 50.87 -23.13
CA PRO A 260 12.22 50.95 -22.00
C PRO A 260 11.05 49.95 -22.05
N GLU A 261 10.70 49.46 -23.24
CA GLU A 261 9.61 48.49 -23.42
C GLU A 261 9.99 47.06 -22.99
N GLU A 262 11.28 46.77 -22.82
CA GLU A 262 11.75 45.44 -22.41
C GLU A 262 11.75 45.21 -20.89
N TYR A 263 11.55 46.29 -20.11
CA TYR A 263 11.42 46.20 -18.67
C TYR A 263 10.11 45.50 -18.30
N SER A 264 10.24 44.51 -17.42
CA SER A 264 9.11 43.89 -16.72
C SER A 264 8.41 44.91 -15.81
N LEU A 265 7.15 44.66 -15.43
CA LEU A 265 6.42 45.56 -14.54
C LEU A 265 7.07 45.64 -13.15
N VAL A 266 7.69 44.55 -12.68
CA VAL A 266 8.50 44.52 -11.45
C VAL A 266 9.72 45.43 -11.54
N GLU A 267 10.46 45.36 -12.66
CA GLU A 267 11.63 46.23 -12.90
C GLU A 267 11.20 47.71 -12.99
N LYS A 268 10.13 48.02 -13.74
CA LYS A 268 9.58 49.38 -13.86
C LYS A 268 9.18 49.95 -12.49
N PHE A 269 8.54 49.15 -11.64
CA PHE A 269 8.18 49.59 -10.29
C PHE A 269 9.40 49.83 -9.41
N THR A 270 10.41 48.95 -9.45
CA THR A 270 11.64 49.11 -8.66
C THR A 270 12.39 50.39 -9.04
N LEU A 271 12.52 50.67 -10.34
CA LEU A 271 13.13 51.91 -10.84
C LEU A 271 12.36 53.15 -10.37
N LYS A 272 11.03 53.13 -10.51
CA LYS A 272 10.14 54.19 -9.99
C LYS A 272 10.31 54.38 -8.47
N ALA A 273 10.45 53.30 -7.71
CA ALA A 273 10.66 53.34 -6.26
C ALA A 273 12.02 53.95 -5.87
N LEU A 274 13.05 53.79 -6.70
CA LEU A 274 14.35 54.45 -6.53
C LEU A 274 14.38 55.90 -7.05
N GLY A 275 13.33 56.34 -7.75
CA GLY A 275 13.24 57.67 -8.36
C GLY A 275 14.15 57.85 -9.58
N THR A 276 14.49 56.75 -10.27
CA THR A 276 15.35 56.76 -11.46
C THR A 276 14.65 56.06 -12.63
N GLU A 277 14.92 56.50 -13.87
CA GLU A 277 14.36 55.84 -15.07
C GLU A 277 15.23 54.66 -15.54
N ARG A 278 16.52 54.67 -15.16
CA ARG A 278 17.53 53.69 -15.55
C ARG A 278 18.66 53.71 -14.53
N LEU A 279 19.18 52.54 -14.17
CA LEU A 279 20.22 52.39 -13.14
C LEU A 279 21.57 51.98 -13.76
N SER A 280 22.19 52.89 -14.50
CA SER A 280 23.44 52.61 -15.21
C SER A 280 24.64 52.45 -14.26
N GLY A 281 25.36 51.33 -14.36
CA GLY A 281 26.61 51.09 -13.63
C GLY A 281 26.45 50.52 -12.21
N TRP A 282 25.22 50.30 -11.73
CA TRP A 282 24.98 49.59 -10.46
C TRP A 282 25.10 48.09 -10.67
N LYS A 283 25.84 47.41 -9.78
CA LYS A 283 26.03 45.95 -9.80
C LYS A 283 26.35 45.44 -8.39
N ALA A 284 25.86 44.25 -8.06
CA ALA A 284 26.25 43.52 -6.86
C ALA A 284 27.77 43.25 -6.82
N THR A 285 28.42 43.60 -5.71
CA THR A 285 29.87 43.46 -5.51
C THR A 285 30.25 42.26 -4.63
N GLY A 286 29.32 41.72 -3.85
CA GLY A 286 29.52 40.56 -2.98
C GLY A 286 29.12 39.21 -3.60
N PRO A 287 29.50 38.08 -2.97
CA PRO A 287 29.12 36.75 -3.43
C PRO A 287 27.64 36.44 -3.15
N ARG A 288 26.93 35.86 -4.13
CA ARG A 288 25.57 35.33 -3.95
C ARG A 288 25.63 34.00 -3.20
N GLU A 289 25.08 33.96 -1.99
CA GLU A 289 25.13 32.80 -1.10
C GLU A 289 23.72 32.33 -0.75
N LYS A 290 23.52 31.01 -0.70
CA LYS A 290 22.28 30.40 -0.21
C LYS A 290 22.38 30.17 1.30
N VAL A 291 21.27 30.41 1.99
CA VAL A 291 21.09 30.23 3.42
C VAL A 291 20.07 29.11 3.64
N VAL A 292 20.32 28.22 4.60
CA VAL A 292 19.34 27.20 5.01
C VAL A 292 18.62 27.71 6.25
N PRO A 293 17.33 28.08 6.18
CA PRO A 293 16.61 28.60 7.33
C PRO A 293 16.40 27.52 8.40
N ALA A 294 16.47 27.92 9.68
CA ALA A 294 16.16 27.04 10.81
C ALA A 294 14.73 26.43 10.73
N ARG A 295 13.80 27.10 10.04
CA ARG A 295 12.43 26.64 9.82
C ARG A 295 12.35 25.32 9.07
N LEU A 296 13.24 25.07 8.09
CA LEU A 296 13.21 23.81 7.32
C LEU A 296 13.46 22.58 8.20
N GLN A 297 14.34 22.68 9.19
CA GLN A 297 14.59 21.59 10.14
C GLN A 297 13.35 21.30 11.00
N MET A 298 12.62 22.34 11.39
CA MET A 298 11.38 22.19 12.15
C MET A 298 10.26 21.60 11.30
N GLN A 299 10.15 21.98 10.02
CA GLN A 299 9.18 21.40 9.09
C GLN A 299 9.49 19.95 8.76
N GLU A 300 10.76 19.58 8.62
CA GLU A 300 11.15 18.18 8.41
C GLU A 300 10.80 17.33 9.64
N LYS A 301 11.04 17.85 10.85
CA LYS A 301 10.61 17.17 12.08
C LYS A 301 9.08 17.04 12.16
N MET A 302 8.33 18.09 11.83
CA MET A 302 6.87 18.03 11.76
C MET A 302 6.41 17.02 10.71
N LYS A 303 7.05 16.97 9.54
CA LYS A 303 6.73 16.00 8.48
C LYS A 303 6.97 14.57 8.95
N GLN A 304 8.06 14.32 9.68
CA GLN A 304 8.32 13.02 10.29
C GLN A 304 7.31 12.66 11.38
N GLU A 305 6.86 13.63 12.18
CA GLU A 305 5.79 13.44 13.18
C GLU A 305 4.42 13.24 12.54
N GLU A 306 4.13 13.89 11.40
CA GLU A 306 2.94 13.66 10.56
C GLU A 306 2.99 12.26 9.95
N LEU A 307 4.11 11.87 9.33
CA LEU A 307 4.31 10.53 8.77
C LEU A 307 4.27 9.43 9.83
N LYS A 308 4.77 9.71 11.06
CA LYS A 308 4.62 8.80 12.20
C LYS A 308 3.16 8.68 12.63
N ARG A 309 2.39 9.76 12.62
CA ARG A 309 0.94 9.71 12.90
C ARG A 309 0.15 8.99 11.80
N ASP A 310 0.60 9.09 10.55
CA ASP A 310 0.04 8.33 9.43
C ASP A 310 0.52 6.86 9.42
N SER A 311 1.70 6.54 9.98
CA SER A 311 2.23 5.18 10.07
C SER A 311 1.80 4.44 11.34
N ASP A 312 1.54 5.16 12.42
CA ASP A 312 1.14 4.59 13.70
C ASP A 312 -0.38 4.44 13.73
N ASP A 313 -0.80 3.17 13.70
CA ASP A 313 -2.12 2.70 14.11
C ASP A 313 -2.71 3.53 15.27
N TYR A 314 -3.88 4.11 15.02
CA TYR A 314 -4.94 4.47 15.97
C TYR A 314 -4.50 4.81 17.41
N ARG A 315 -4.42 6.11 17.72
CA ARG A 315 -4.60 6.54 19.12
C ARG A 315 -6.05 6.35 19.54
N VAL A 316 -6.29 5.37 20.41
CA VAL A 316 -7.42 5.42 21.33
C VAL A 316 -7.19 6.64 22.22
N ALA A 317 -8.18 7.54 22.31
CA ALA A 317 -8.14 8.64 23.26
C ALA A 317 -7.99 8.07 24.68
N GLU A 318 -6.85 8.32 25.30
CA GLU A 318 -6.65 8.00 26.72
C GLU A 318 -7.24 9.14 27.56
N PRO A 319 -8.04 8.83 28.59
CA PRO A 319 -8.51 9.85 29.52
C PRO A 319 -7.33 10.43 30.33
N ASP A 320 -7.43 11.72 30.64
CA ASP A 320 -6.43 12.54 31.31
C ASP A 320 -6.25 12.13 32.79
N LEU A 321 -5.62 10.97 33.01
CA LEU A 321 -5.33 10.40 34.33
C LEU A 321 -3.81 10.34 34.53
N ALA A 322 -3.36 10.62 35.76
CA ALA A 322 -1.95 10.61 36.11
C ALA A 322 -1.31 9.22 35.83
N PRO A 323 -0.01 9.15 35.47
CA PRO A 323 0.67 7.90 35.09
C PRO A 323 0.56 6.76 36.11
N ASP A 324 0.33 7.09 37.38
CA ASP A 324 0.35 6.16 38.51
C ASP A 324 -1.04 5.77 39.03
N ASP A 325 -2.13 6.13 38.34
CA ASP A 325 -3.50 5.86 38.80
C ASP A 325 -3.93 4.39 38.54
N PRO A 326 -4.25 3.60 39.60
CA PRO A 326 -4.67 2.21 39.47
C PRO A 326 -6.00 2.01 38.73
N MET A 327 -6.84 3.04 38.54
CA MET A 327 -8.07 2.93 37.74
C MET A 327 -7.82 2.78 36.24
N ARG A 328 -6.64 3.14 35.74
CA ARG A 328 -6.29 3.02 34.31
C ARG A 328 -6.29 1.56 33.81
N ALA A 329 -6.12 0.60 34.70
CA ALA A 329 -6.18 -0.83 34.39
C ALA A 329 -7.61 -1.36 34.14
N PHE A 330 -8.65 -0.59 34.49
CA PHE A 330 -10.04 -1.08 34.52
C PHE A 330 -10.99 -0.38 33.53
N ILE A 331 -10.50 0.57 32.71
CA ILE A 331 -11.35 1.31 31.76
C ILE A 331 -11.24 0.68 30.35
N PRO A 332 -12.37 0.30 29.70
CA PRO A 332 -12.35 -0.29 28.37
C PRO A 332 -12.00 0.75 27.29
N LYS A 333 -11.05 0.39 26.41
CA LYS A 333 -10.45 1.24 25.35
C LYS A 333 -11.32 1.49 24.12
N SER A 334 -12.60 1.11 24.12
CA SER A 334 -13.45 1.30 22.94
C SER A 334 -14.91 1.52 23.33
N PHE A 335 -15.31 2.79 23.37
CA PHE A 335 -16.71 3.19 23.35
C PHE A 335 -16.93 4.09 22.13
N GLY A 336 -17.74 3.61 21.18
CA GLY A 336 -18.07 4.35 19.95
C GLY A 336 -17.78 3.56 18.66
N LYS A 337 -18.77 3.50 17.76
CA LYS A 337 -18.67 2.88 16.43
C LYS A 337 -18.09 3.91 15.46
N THR A 338 -16.81 3.80 15.12
CA THR A 338 -16.19 4.59 14.05
C THR A 338 -16.14 3.77 12.77
N THR A 339 -16.76 4.27 11.70
CA THR A 339 -16.67 3.67 10.37
C THR A 339 -15.37 4.12 9.72
N LYS A 340 -14.35 3.26 9.75
CA LYS A 340 -13.07 3.48 9.07
C LYS A 340 -13.21 3.07 7.61
N GLU A 341 -13.16 4.03 6.69
CA GLU A 341 -12.95 3.74 5.27
C GLU A 341 -11.44 3.58 5.04
N ALA A 342 -11.02 2.41 4.54
CA ALA A 342 -9.61 2.15 4.25
C ALA A 342 -9.21 2.82 2.94
N ASN A 343 -8.06 3.51 2.92
CA ASN A 343 -7.50 4.06 1.68
C ASN A 343 -6.91 2.93 0.81
N ILE A 344 -7.75 2.40 -0.08
CA ILE A 344 -7.42 1.27 -0.97
C ILE A 344 -6.20 1.57 -1.84
N ALA A 345 -6.06 2.80 -2.34
CA ALA A 345 -4.97 3.17 -3.25
C ALA A 345 -3.62 3.15 -2.53
N ALA A 346 -3.54 3.74 -1.33
CA ALA A 346 -2.33 3.70 -0.51
C ALA A 346 -1.96 2.26 -0.11
N GLN A 347 -2.96 1.44 0.19
CA GLN A 347 -2.78 0.04 0.57
C GLN A 347 -2.25 -0.82 -0.58
N ILE A 348 -2.70 -0.59 -1.81
CA ILE A 348 -2.16 -1.24 -3.00
C ILE A 348 -0.71 -0.76 -3.21
N GLU A 349 -0.43 0.54 -3.15
CA GLU A 349 0.92 1.09 -3.36
C GLU A 349 1.94 0.55 -2.33
N GLN A 350 1.52 0.25 -1.09
CA GLN A 350 2.37 -0.40 -0.08
C GLN A 350 2.89 -1.78 -0.51
N SER A 351 2.17 -2.47 -1.39
CA SER A 351 2.58 -3.77 -1.93
C SER A 351 3.43 -3.67 -3.20
N ARG A 352 3.77 -2.44 -3.63
CA ARG A 352 4.64 -2.20 -4.77
C ARG A 352 6.05 -2.69 -4.47
N ARG A 353 6.64 -3.39 -5.44
CA ARG A 353 7.97 -3.97 -5.29
C ARG A 353 9.05 -2.92 -5.52
N VAL A 354 10.03 -2.90 -4.63
CA VAL A 354 11.26 -2.12 -4.81
C VAL A 354 12.29 -3.02 -5.48
N VAL A 355 12.43 -2.91 -6.80
CA VAL A 355 13.47 -3.64 -7.54
C VAL A 355 14.67 -2.72 -7.71
N GLU A 356 15.76 -3.00 -7.00
CA GLU A 356 17.03 -2.32 -7.27
C GLU A 356 17.47 -2.65 -8.71
N LYS A 357 17.51 -1.64 -9.58
CA LYS A 357 18.11 -1.82 -10.91
C LYS A 357 19.60 -2.07 -10.72
N PRO A 358 20.20 -3.09 -11.36
CA PRO A 358 21.66 -3.19 -11.39
C PRO A 358 22.22 -1.91 -12.03
N GLU A 359 23.18 -1.27 -11.35
CA GLU A 359 23.88 -0.11 -11.92
C GLU A 359 24.36 -0.45 -13.34
N PRO A 360 24.17 0.46 -14.33
CA PRO A 360 24.72 0.22 -15.66
C PRO A 360 26.23 -0.02 -15.53
N PRO A 361 26.81 -0.98 -16.27
CA PRO A 361 28.22 -1.31 -16.15
C PRO A 361 29.03 -0.02 -16.39
N LYS A 362 29.78 0.40 -15.36
CA LYS A 362 30.70 1.54 -15.46
C LYS A 362 31.62 1.27 -16.64
N GLN A 363 31.45 2.06 -17.71
CA GLN A 363 32.36 2.04 -18.86
C GLN A 363 33.78 2.22 -18.32
N GLN A 364 34.59 1.18 -18.44
CA GLN A 364 36.01 1.26 -18.15
C GLN A 364 36.58 2.33 -19.08
N GLN A 365 37.03 3.44 -18.49
CA GLN A 365 37.80 4.48 -19.18
C GLN A 365 39.00 3.80 -19.84
N LYS A 366 38.94 3.61 -21.16
CA LYS A 366 40.09 3.26 -21.97
C LYS A 366 41.08 4.42 -21.88
N ARG A 367 42.32 4.11 -21.47
CA ARG A 367 43.47 5.02 -21.56
C ARG A 367 43.71 5.41 -23.03
N PRO A 368 44.19 6.63 -23.32
CA PRO A 368 44.43 7.06 -24.69
C PRO A 368 45.76 6.47 -25.20
N ALA A 369 45.74 5.85 -26.37
CA ALA A 369 46.95 5.55 -27.13
C ALA A 369 46.65 5.52 -28.64
N HIS A 370 47.21 6.53 -29.31
CA HIS A 370 47.71 6.63 -30.69
C HIS A 370 46.85 6.26 -31.92
N ASP A 371 46.76 7.26 -32.81
CA ASP A 371 46.54 7.30 -34.26
C ASP A 371 46.33 5.99 -35.03
N SER A 372 45.24 5.94 -35.81
CA SER A 372 45.29 5.81 -37.28
C SER A 372 43.91 6.02 -37.90
N ASP A 373 43.95 6.53 -39.14
CA ASP A 373 42.91 7.11 -39.98
C ASP A 373 41.75 6.18 -40.42
N ASP A 374 40.69 6.87 -40.88
CA ASP A 374 39.70 6.51 -41.91
C ASP A 374 38.64 5.42 -41.64
N SER A 375 37.38 5.83 -41.49
CA SER A 375 36.39 5.86 -42.59
C SER A 375 34.96 6.10 -42.09
N ASP A 376 34.24 6.92 -42.85
CA ASP A 376 32.86 7.38 -42.66
C ASP A 376 31.81 6.24 -42.60
N SER A 377 30.81 6.41 -41.72
CA SER A 377 29.41 6.22 -42.12
C SER A 377 28.48 6.90 -41.12
N ASP A 378 27.77 7.93 -41.57
CA ASP A 378 26.58 8.48 -40.95
C ASP A 378 25.53 7.38 -40.74
N ASP A 379 25.00 7.26 -39.53
CA ASP A 379 23.64 6.75 -39.33
C ASP A 379 23.02 7.46 -38.11
N ASP A 380 22.19 8.44 -38.42
CA ASP A 380 21.25 9.04 -37.49
C ASP A 380 20.23 7.98 -37.05
N SER A 381 20.19 7.65 -35.76
CA SER A 381 18.96 7.14 -35.16
C SER A 381 18.80 7.69 -33.75
N ASP A 382 18.02 8.77 -33.66
CA ASP A 382 17.28 9.16 -32.48
C ASP A 382 16.49 7.96 -31.94
N SER A 383 16.77 7.56 -30.70
CA SER A 383 15.87 6.71 -29.91
C SER A 383 16.16 6.87 -28.42
N ASP A 384 16.03 8.10 -27.91
CA ASP A 384 15.78 8.34 -26.49
C ASP A 384 14.29 8.64 -26.29
N SER A 385 13.47 7.57 -26.34
CA SER A 385 12.09 7.56 -25.85
C SER A 385 11.73 6.14 -25.39
N ASP A 386 10.96 6.06 -24.31
CA ASP A 386 10.23 4.88 -23.81
C ASP A 386 10.95 3.92 -22.85
N ASN A 387 11.46 4.45 -21.74
CA ASN A 387 11.77 3.61 -20.55
C ASN A 387 10.72 3.73 -19.43
N GLY A 388 9.52 4.21 -19.75
CA GLY A 388 8.34 4.15 -18.88
C GLY A 388 7.53 2.85 -18.99
N ASP A 389 7.69 2.08 -20.08
CA ASP A 389 6.67 1.10 -20.50
C ASP A 389 7.02 -0.38 -20.26
N GLU A 390 8.27 -0.75 -19.93
CA GLU A 390 8.62 -2.18 -19.77
C GLU A 390 8.05 -2.83 -18.49
N ALA A 391 7.81 -2.03 -17.43
CA ALA A 391 7.25 -2.53 -16.17
C ALA A 391 5.76 -2.87 -16.27
N ASP A 392 5.05 -2.32 -17.25
CA ASP A 392 3.61 -2.48 -17.44
C ASP A 392 3.23 -3.61 -18.41
N LYS A 393 4.20 -4.38 -18.90
CA LYS A 393 3.93 -5.53 -19.79
C LYS A 393 3.57 -6.82 -19.04
N PHE A 394 4.12 -7.00 -17.84
CA PHE A 394 4.00 -8.23 -17.06
C PHE A 394 3.40 -7.95 -15.68
N PRO A 395 2.65 -8.89 -15.07
CA PRO A 395 2.06 -8.70 -13.74
C PRO A 395 3.11 -8.89 -12.63
N VAL A 396 4.13 -8.05 -12.61
CA VAL A 396 5.29 -8.16 -11.71
C VAL A 396 5.54 -6.91 -10.87
N THR A 397 4.71 -5.87 -10.96
CA THR A 397 4.93 -4.58 -10.28
C THR A 397 4.67 -4.63 -8.77
N HIS A 398 3.67 -5.40 -8.34
CA HIS A 398 3.27 -5.56 -6.94
C HIS A 398 3.39 -7.02 -6.50
N GLU A 399 3.58 -7.25 -5.21
CA GLU A 399 3.60 -8.59 -4.63
C GLU A 399 2.80 -8.71 -3.33
N MET A 400 2.22 -9.89 -3.14
CA MET A 400 1.63 -10.34 -1.89
C MET A 400 2.35 -11.60 -1.43
N ILE A 401 2.86 -11.58 -0.19
CA ILE A 401 3.70 -12.64 0.38
C ILE A 401 2.88 -13.50 1.35
N LEU A 402 2.87 -14.81 1.12
CA LEU A 402 2.20 -15.80 1.96
C LEU A 402 3.25 -16.71 2.62
N LYS A 403 3.45 -16.55 3.94
CA LYS A 403 4.37 -17.37 4.74
C LYS A 403 3.58 -18.39 5.56
N THR A 404 3.15 -19.47 4.92
CA THR A 404 2.26 -20.46 5.56
C THR A 404 2.86 -21.84 5.76
N HIS A 405 4.00 -22.13 5.10
CA HIS A 405 4.71 -23.40 5.25
C HIS A 405 5.96 -23.24 6.10
N GLU A 406 6.47 -24.35 6.61
CA GLU A 406 7.75 -24.39 7.35
C GLU A 406 8.92 -24.84 6.47
N ARG A 407 8.62 -25.52 5.36
CA ARG A 407 9.60 -26.06 4.41
C ARG A 407 9.29 -25.59 3.00
N ALA A 408 10.27 -25.80 2.11
CA ALA A 408 10.22 -25.44 0.70
C ALA A 408 8.88 -25.78 0.03
N VAL A 409 8.31 -24.79 -0.67
CA VAL A 409 7.06 -24.95 -1.41
C VAL A 409 7.35 -25.70 -2.70
N THR A 410 6.68 -26.84 -2.89
CA THR A 410 6.96 -27.76 -4.00
C THR A 410 6.07 -27.53 -5.19
N SER A 411 4.81 -27.21 -4.96
CA SER A 411 3.80 -27.07 -5.99
C SER A 411 2.76 -26.04 -5.56
N ILE A 412 2.29 -25.23 -6.52
CA ILE A 412 1.22 -24.27 -6.33
C ILE A 412 0.17 -24.50 -7.41
N ALA A 413 -1.10 -24.50 -7.01
CA ALA A 413 -2.22 -24.63 -7.92
C ALA A 413 -3.31 -23.61 -7.62
N LEU A 414 -3.98 -23.13 -8.66
CA LEU A 414 -5.12 -22.23 -8.58
C LEU A 414 -6.33 -22.88 -9.24
N ASP A 415 -7.49 -22.64 -8.65
CA ASP A 415 -8.78 -23.00 -9.26
C ASP A 415 -8.92 -22.23 -10.60
N PRO A 416 -9.42 -22.84 -11.69
CA PRO A 416 -9.78 -22.15 -12.92
C PRO A 416 -10.61 -20.86 -12.76
N ALA A 417 -11.35 -20.70 -11.66
CA ALA A 417 -12.08 -19.48 -11.34
C ALA A 417 -11.21 -18.34 -10.77
N GLY A 418 -10.06 -18.69 -10.17
CA GLY A 418 -9.14 -17.75 -9.52
C GLY A 418 -9.50 -17.37 -8.08
N SER A 419 -10.36 -18.14 -7.40
CA SER A 419 -10.82 -17.81 -6.04
C SER A 419 -10.02 -18.52 -4.94
N ARG A 420 -9.62 -19.78 -5.17
CA ARG A 420 -8.83 -20.57 -4.22
C ARG A 420 -7.47 -20.91 -4.80
N MET A 421 -6.50 -20.92 -3.90
CA MET A 421 -5.13 -21.37 -4.13
C MET A 421 -4.86 -22.57 -3.20
N LEU A 422 -4.04 -23.50 -3.71
CA LEU A 422 -3.41 -24.56 -2.95
C LEU A 422 -1.90 -24.41 -3.03
N SER A 423 -1.23 -24.59 -1.91
CA SER A 423 0.23 -24.75 -1.86
C SER A 423 0.58 -26.07 -1.18
N GLY A 424 1.45 -26.85 -1.83
CA GLY A 424 2.03 -28.06 -1.29
C GLY A 424 3.49 -27.84 -0.90
N SER A 425 3.95 -28.52 0.14
CA SER A 425 5.32 -28.38 0.64
C SER A 425 5.96 -29.73 1.00
N LEU A 426 7.29 -29.68 1.19
CA LEU A 426 8.09 -30.78 1.73
C LEU A 426 7.81 -31.08 3.21
N ASP A 427 6.97 -30.29 3.88
CA ASP A 427 6.42 -30.59 5.21
C ASP A 427 5.33 -31.68 5.17
N GLY A 428 4.83 -32.03 3.98
CA GLY A 428 3.77 -33.02 3.76
C GLY A 428 2.35 -32.46 3.87
N ASN A 429 2.22 -31.15 4.08
CA ASN A 429 0.94 -30.47 4.19
C ASN A 429 0.53 -29.79 2.88
N VAL A 430 -0.78 -29.78 2.64
CA VAL A 430 -1.41 -28.93 1.63
C VAL A 430 -2.16 -27.81 2.35
N ASN A 431 -1.76 -26.58 2.10
CA ASN A 431 -2.40 -25.38 2.63
C ASN A 431 -3.42 -24.84 1.62
N PHE A 432 -4.56 -24.42 2.15
CA PHE A 432 -5.67 -23.88 1.39
C PHE A 432 -5.82 -22.39 1.67
N HIS A 433 -5.81 -21.59 0.61
CA HIS A 433 -5.97 -20.14 0.67
C HIS A 433 -7.19 -19.74 -0.13
N ASP A 434 -7.96 -18.80 0.41
CA ASP A 434 -9.14 -18.25 -0.25
C ASP A 434 -8.99 -16.73 -0.34
N PHE A 435 -8.82 -16.20 -1.55
CA PHE A 435 -8.64 -14.76 -1.75
C PHE A 435 -9.88 -13.97 -1.31
N ALA A 436 -11.06 -14.58 -1.36
CA ALA A 436 -12.28 -13.95 -0.91
C ALA A 436 -12.47 -13.99 0.62
N ALA A 437 -11.60 -14.67 1.38
CA ALA A 437 -11.63 -14.66 2.85
C ALA A 437 -10.45 -13.88 3.46
N MET A 438 -9.34 -13.76 2.72
CA MET A 438 -8.15 -13.07 3.17
C MET A 438 -8.36 -11.54 3.22
N THR A 439 -7.67 -10.90 4.15
CA THR A 439 -7.46 -9.44 4.17
C THR A 439 -5.96 -9.15 4.23
N PRO A 440 -5.53 -7.92 3.94
CA PRO A 440 -4.10 -7.62 3.82
C PRO A 440 -3.32 -7.77 5.13
N THR A 441 -4.02 -7.68 6.27
CA THR A 441 -3.45 -7.98 7.59
C THR A 441 -3.55 -9.45 7.99
N THR A 442 -4.36 -10.26 7.30
CA THR A 442 -4.63 -11.66 7.65
C THR A 442 -4.39 -12.61 6.47
N LEU A 443 -3.14 -12.66 6.02
CA LEU A 443 -2.67 -13.54 4.96
C LEU A 443 -2.35 -14.94 5.48
N ARG A 444 -3.37 -15.74 5.79
CA ARG A 444 -3.22 -17.12 6.31
C ARG A 444 -3.97 -18.14 5.48
N ALA A 445 -3.48 -19.37 5.52
CA ALA A 445 -4.25 -20.52 5.05
C ALA A 445 -5.45 -20.71 5.99
N PHE A 446 -6.67 -20.82 5.44
CA PHE A 446 -7.85 -21.08 6.25
C PHE A 446 -7.91 -22.56 6.69
N LYS A 447 -7.19 -23.44 5.99
CA LYS A 447 -7.09 -24.86 6.30
C LYS A 447 -5.73 -25.40 5.88
N SER A 448 -5.15 -26.27 6.71
CA SER A 448 -3.97 -27.06 6.41
C SER A 448 -4.31 -28.52 6.64
N ILE A 449 -3.92 -29.39 5.71
CA ILE A 449 -4.27 -30.82 5.76
C ILE A 449 -3.06 -31.65 5.32
N ASP A 450 -2.76 -32.70 6.08
CA ASP A 450 -1.96 -33.82 5.60
C ASP A 450 -2.90 -34.81 4.87
N PRO A 451 -2.73 -35.06 3.56
CA PRO A 451 -3.55 -36.00 2.79
C PRO A 451 -3.57 -37.44 3.35
N TRP A 452 -2.62 -37.81 4.20
CA TRP A 452 -2.44 -39.14 4.78
C TRP A 452 -2.89 -39.26 6.23
N GLU A 453 -3.38 -38.18 6.85
CA GLU A 453 -3.85 -38.22 8.23
C GLU A 453 -5.15 -39.04 8.37
N THR A 454 -5.04 -40.25 8.93
CA THR A 454 -6.19 -41.20 9.00
C THR A 454 -7.11 -41.05 10.22
N LYS A 455 -6.77 -40.23 11.23
CA LYS A 455 -7.60 -39.75 12.37
C LYS A 455 -6.66 -39.15 13.44
N LYS A 456 -7.06 -38.02 14.05
CA LYS A 456 -6.33 -37.27 15.10
C LYS A 456 -5.90 -38.06 16.38
N SER A 457 -6.20 -39.35 16.47
CA SER A 457 -5.99 -40.18 17.67
C SER A 457 -5.30 -41.51 17.41
N ALA A 458 -4.82 -41.78 16.20
CA ALA A 458 -3.98 -42.93 15.90
C ALA A 458 -2.51 -42.47 15.79
N ALA A 459 -1.59 -43.41 15.99
CA ALA A 459 -0.13 -43.28 15.93
C ALA A 459 0.38 -42.29 14.84
N PRO A 460 1.58 -41.69 15.00
CA PRO A 460 2.12 -40.72 14.04
C PRO A 460 1.92 -41.23 12.61
N SER A 461 1.10 -40.52 11.84
CA SER A 461 0.91 -40.83 10.43
C SER A 461 2.23 -40.60 9.70
N ASP A 462 2.56 -41.51 8.78
CA ASP A 462 3.67 -41.32 7.86
C ASP A 462 3.35 -40.12 6.96
N SER A 463 3.90 -38.95 7.30
CA SER A 463 3.80 -37.76 6.46
C SER A 463 4.69 -37.94 5.23
N HIS A 464 4.08 -37.78 4.06
CA HIS A 464 4.77 -37.90 2.77
C HIS A 464 4.90 -36.52 2.12
N PRO A 465 6.11 -36.12 1.67
CA PRO A 465 6.29 -34.86 0.95
C PRO A 465 5.35 -34.73 -0.24
N ILE A 466 4.75 -33.55 -0.39
CA ILE A 466 3.89 -33.26 -1.54
C ILE A 466 4.79 -33.01 -2.75
N GLN A 467 4.61 -33.78 -3.82
CA GLN A 467 5.38 -33.64 -5.06
C GLN A 467 4.67 -32.72 -6.05
N HIS A 468 3.35 -32.89 -6.22
CA HIS A 468 2.57 -32.11 -7.18
C HIS A 468 1.10 -32.00 -6.78
N VAL A 469 0.53 -30.81 -7.01
CA VAL A 469 -0.89 -30.53 -6.82
C VAL A 469 -1.42 -29.83 -8.06
N GLU A 470 -2.56 -30.26 -8.59
CA GLU A 470 -3.20 -29.62 -9.76
C GLU A 470 -4.73 -29.67 -9.64
N PHE A 471 -5.39 -28.52 -9.73
CA PHE A 471 -6.84 -28.46 -9.88
C PHE A 471 -7.29 -29.06 -11.21
N SER A 472 -8.48 -29.66 -11.24
CA SER A 472 -9.05 -30.09 -12.52
C SER A 472 -9.29 -28.87 -13.42
N ARG A 473 -8.86 -28.95 -14.68
CA ARG A 473 -9.00 -27.85 -15.65
C ARG A 473 -10.46 -27.55 -15.99
N HIS A 474 -11.33 -28.55 -15.86
CA HIS A 474 -12.76 -28.47 -16.18
C HIS A 474 -13.60 -27.98 -15.00
N SER A 475 -13.19 -28.30 -13.77
CA SER A 475 -13.91 -27.95 -12.56
C SER A 475 -12.97 -27.64 -11.40
N GLY A 476 -13.18 -26.52 -10.74
CA GLY A 476 -12.50 -26.17 -9.47
C GLY A 476 -12.95 -26.99 -8.26
N SER A 477 -13.86 -27.96 -8.43
CA SER A 477 -14.41 -28.74 -7.31
C SER A 477 -13.47 -29.81 -6.77
N VAL A 478 -12.52 -30.28 -7.58
CA VAL A 478 -11.57 -31.35 -7.20
C VAL A 478 -10.17 -31.02 -7.68
N PHE A 479 -9.18 -31.55 -6.98
CA PHE A 479 -7.77 -31.47 -7.34
C PHE A 479 -7.08 -32.82 -7.16
N LEU A 480 -6.03 -33.03 -7.95
CA LEU A 480 -5.14 -34.17 -7.86
C LEU A 480 -4.03 -33.83 -6.88
N CYS A 481 -3.83 -34.69 -5.88
CA CYS A 481 -2.76 -34.60 -4.91
C CYS A 481 -1.81 -35.79 -5.11
N VAL A 482 -0.57 -35.48 -5.46
CA VAL A 482 0.52 -36.42 -5.63
C VAL A 482 1.53 -36.19 -4.53
N THR A 483 1.74 -37.20 -3.70
CA THR A 483 2.77 -37.24 -2.66
C THR A 483 3.87 -38.22 -3.05
N ALA A 484 4.98 -38.24 -2.32
CA ALA A 484 6.03 -39.26 -2.44
C ALA A 484 5.57 -40.65 -1.94
N HIS A 485 4.43 -41.12 -2.45
CA HIS A 485 3.77 -42.37 -2.12
C HIS A 485 3.26 -43.03 -3.41
N PRO A 486 3.17 -44.37 -3.51
CA PRO A 486 2.68 -45.07 -4.71
C PRO A 486 1.19 -44.91 -5.05
N GLN A 487 0.45 -44.11 -4.28
CA GLN A 487 -0.97 -43.88 -4.50
C GLN A 487 -1.20 -42.38 -4.60
N ALA A 488 -1.83 -41.94 -5.69
CA ALA A 488 -2.33 -40.59 -5.80
C ALA A 488 -3.76 -40.49 -5.23
N LYS A 489 -4.11 -39.31 -4.72
CA LYS A 489 -5.45 -39.03 -4.18
C LYS A 489 -6.11 -37.89 -4.95
N ILE A 490 -7.39 -38.04 -5.24
CA ILE A 490 -8.26 -36.95 -5.68
C ILE A 490 -8.96 -36.41 -4.45
N MET A 491 -8.79 -35.12 -4.21
CA MET A 491 -9.35 -34.42 -3.06
C MET A 491 -10.36 -33.38 -3.55
N SER A 492 -11.40 -33.15 -2.77
CA SER A 492 -12.35 -32.07 -2.99
C SER A 492 -11.69 -30.72 -2.68
N ARG A 493 -12.24 -29.64 -3.22
CA ARG A 493 -11.88 -28.25 -2.93
C ARG A 493 -11.83 -27.90 -1.43
N ASP A 494 -12.53 -28.66 -0.59
CA ASP A 494 -12.54 -28.51 0.88
C ASP A 494 -11.56 -29.47 1.60
N GLY A 495 -10.80 -30.25 0.85
CA GLY A 495 -9.78 -31.16 1.33
C GLY A 495 -10.28 -32.51 1.83
N ALA A 496 -11.52 -32.90 1.49
CA ALA A 496 -11.99 -34.26 1.71
C ALA A 496 -11.47 -35.20 0.61
N VAL A 497 -11.01 -36.40 0.97
CA VAL A 497 -10.58 -37.40 -0.01
C VAL A 497 -11.80 -37.93 -0.76
N VAL A 498 -11.87 -37.69 -2.07
CA VAL A 498 -12.93 -38.18 -2.96
C VAL A 498 -12.58 -39.57 -3.46
N THR A 499 -11.38 -39.72 -4.03
CA THR A 499 -10.89 -40.96 -4.62
C THR A 499 -9.45 -41.21 -4.18
N GLU A 500 -9.18 -42.42 -3.69
CA GLU A 500 -7.83 -42.92 -3.46
C GLU A 500 -7.58 -44.05 -4.46
N PHE A 501 -6.55 -43.91 -5.28
CA PHE A 501 -6.21 -44.95 -6.26
C PHE A 501 -5.52 -46.14 -5.59
N VAL A 502 -5.76 -47.34 -6.11
CA VAL A 502 -5.20 -48.58 -5.57
C VAL A 502 -3.67 -48.59 -5.64
N LYS A 503 -3.02 -49.15 -4.61
CA LYS A 503 -1.59 -49.44 -4.60
C LYS A 503 -1.27 -50.65 -5.50
N GLY A 504 -0.17 -50.59 -6.25
CA GLY A 504 0.34 -51.72 -7.01
C GLY A 504 0.94 -52.81 -6.12
N ASP A 505 0.86 -54.06 -6.57
CA ASP A 505 1.57 -55.17 -5.93
C ASP A 505 3.06 -55.08 -6.25
N MET A 506 3.88 -54.86 -5.22
CA MET A 506 5.32 -54.68 -5.34
C MET A 506 6.07 -55.95 -5.73
N TYR A 507 5.46 -57.12 -5.55
CA TYR A 507 6.09 -58.40 -5.84
C TYR A 507 5.91 -58.83 -7.29
N LEU A 508 5.00 -58.20 -8.04
CA LEU A 508 4.81 -58.46 -9.46
C LEU A 508 5.90 -57.78 -10.30
N ARG A 509 6.58 -58.58 -11.13
CA ARG A 509 7.64 -58.08 -12.02
C ARG A 509 7.11 -57.40 -13.29
N ASP A 510 5.97 -57.88 -13.80
CA ASP A 510 5.30 -57.32 -14.97
C ASP A 510 4.33 -56.23 -14.55
N MET A 511 4.64 -55.01 -15.00
CA MET A 511 3.90 -53.81 -14.65
C MET A 511 2.52 -53.72 -15.34
N ASN A 512 2.28 -54.52 -16.38
CA ASN A 512 0.94 -54.60 -16.98
C ASN A 512 -0.08 -55.28 -16.05
N ASN A 513 0.39 -56.17 -15.17
CA ASN A 513 -0.48 -56.95 -14.28
C ASN A 513 -0.71 -56.26 -12.92
N THR A 514 0.04 -55.21 -12.61
CA THR A 514 -0.16 -54.42 -11.39
C THR A 514 -1.31 -53.42 -11.60
N LYS A 515 -2.19 -53.30 -10.61
CA LYS A 515 -3.38 -52.42 -10.67
C LYS A 515 -3.10 -50.95 -10.32
N GLY A 516 -1.92 -50.66 -9.79
CA GLY A 516 -1.50 -49.32 -9.43
C GLY A 516 0.01 -49.20 -9.40
N HIS A 517 0.51 -48.01 -9.01
CA HIS A 517 1.94 -47.80 -8.96
C HIS A 517 2.59 -48.64 -7.86
N VAL A 518 3.78 -49.15 -8.16
CA VAL A 518 4.60 -49.95 -7.24
C VAL A 518 5.62 -49.08 -6.52
N GLY A 519 6.07 -48.00 -7.17
CA GLY A 519 6.97 -47.00 -6.62
C GLY A 519 6.27 -45.66 -6.38
N GLU A 520 6.99 -44.69 -5.82
CA GLU A 520 6.48 -43.33 -5.63
C GLU A 520 5.98 -42.70 -6.94
N VAL A 521 4.93 -41.90 -6.83
CA VAL A 521 4.41 -41.09 -7.93
C VAL A 521 5.16 -39.76 -7.94
N THR A 522 5.73 -39.39 -9.08
CA THR A 522 6.55 -38.19 -9.23
C THR A 522 5.70 -36.98 -9.60
N THR A 523 4.75 -37.15 -10.51
CA THR A 523 3.85 -36.08 -10.97
C THR A 523 2.56 -36.66 -11.54
N GLY A 524 1.60 -35.80 -11.85
CA GLY A 524 0.40 -36.17 -12.57
C GLY A 524 -0.32 -34.96 -13.13
N THR A 525 -1.18 -35.20 -14.11
CA THR A 525 -1.94 -34.12 -14.75
C THR A 525 -3.30 -34.60 -15.24
N TRP A 526 -4.22 -33.66 -15.40
CA TRP A 526 -5.57 -33.92 -15.86
C TRP A 526 -5.62 -34.08 -17.38
N HIS A 527 -6.56 -34.91 -17.84
CA HIS A 527 -6.85 -34.99 -19.26
C HIS A 527 -7.47 -33.66 -19.76
N PRO A 528 -7.04 -33.14 -20.92
CA PRO A 528 -7.43 -31.80 -21.37
C PRO A 528 -8.90 -31.66 -21.78
N ALA A 529 -9.57 -32.73 -22.23
CA ALA A 529 -11.00 -32.71 -22.61
C ALA A 529 -11.92 -33.48 -21.64
N ASP A 530 -11.56 -34.71 -21.27
CA ASP A 530 -12.31 -35.52 -20.31
C ASP A 530 -12.02 -35.16 -18.84
N PRO A 531 -13.02 -34.75 -18.03
CA PRO A 531 -12.83 -34.38 -16.63
C PRO A 531 -12.57 -35.55 -15.69
N ASN A 532 -12.94 -36.76 -16.10
CA ASN A 532 -12.85 -37.97 -15.27
C ASN A 532 -11.50 -38.68 -15.39
N LEU A 533 -10.62 -38.25 -16.31
CA LEU A 533 -9.35 -38.90 -16.58
C LEU A 533 -8.18 -38.07 -16.07
N CYS A 534 -7.24 -38.74 -15.43
CA CYS A 534 -5.94 -38.16 -15.08
C CYS A 534 -4.82 -39.17 -15.32
N VAL A 535 -3.61 -38.67 -15.58
CA VAL A 535 -2.41 -39.49 -15.74
C VAL A 535 -1.45 -39.24 -14.60
N THR A 536 -0.79 -40.28 -14.12
CA THR A 536 0.27 -40.21 -13.13
C THR A 536 1.54 -40.88 -13.64
N ALA A 537 2.69 -40.29 -13.31
CA ALA A 537 4.01 -40.83 -13.63
C ALA A 537 4.67 -41.39 -12.37
N GLY A 538 5.33 -42.54 -12.49
CA GLY A 538 5.94 -43.21 -11.36
C GLY A 538 7.44 -43.49 -11.52
N SER A 539 8.10 -43.65 -10.38
CA SER A 539 9.47 -44.20 -10.30
C SER A 539 9.53 -45.68 -10.72
N ASP A 540 8.38 -46.34 -10.96
CA ASP A 540 8.25 -47.72 -11.41
C ASP A 540 8.31 -47.90 -12.95
N SER A 541 8.77 -46.87 -13.69
CA SER A 541 8.85 -46.87 -15.16
C SER A 541 7.49 -46.87 -15.86
N THR A 542 6.41 -46.55 -15.16
CA THR A 542 5.07 -46.53 -15.74
C THR A 542 4.43 -45.14 -15.75
N LEU A 543 3.62 -44.90 -16.77
CA LEU A 543 2.56 -43.90 -16.73
C LEU A 543 1.24 -44.64 -16.61
N ARG A 544 0.38 -44.21 -15.70
CA ARG A 544 -0.94 -44.82 -15.49
C ARG A 544 -2.02 -43.80 -15.73
N ILE A 545 -2.99 -44.18 -16.54
CA ILE A 545 -4.17 -43.38 -16.81
C ILE A 545 -5.28 -43.93 -15.93
N TRP A 546 -5.88 -43.05 -15.14
CA TRP A 546 -6.88 -43.37 -14.15
C TRP A 546 -8.22 -42.76 -14.53
N ASP A 547 -9.29 -43.47 -14.19
CA ASP A 547 -10.64 -42.93 -14.16
C ASP A 547 -11.02 -42.68 -12.70
N ILE A 548 -11.42 -41.45 -12.36
CA ILE A 548 -11.82 -41.07 -10.99
C ILE A 548 -12.95 -41.97 -10.48
N ASN A 549 -13.83 -42.42 -11.37
CA ASN A 549 -14.98 -43.27 -11.02
C ASN A 549 -14.55 -44.71 -10.70
N ASN A 550 -13.42 -45.17 -11.25
CA ASN A 550 -12.88 -46.50 -11.00
C ASN A 550 -11.57 -46.47 -10.20
N LYS A 551 -11.71 -46.57 -8.88
CA LYS A 551 -10.58 -46.46 -7.94
C LYS A 551 -9.72 -47.73 -7.85
N ARG A 552 -10.26 -48.88 -8.27
CA ARG A 552 -9.68 -50.21 -8.01
C ARG A 552 -8.70 -50.68 -9.08
N SER A 553 -8.63 -50.00 -10.22
CA SER A 553 -7.75 -50.33 -11.33
C SER A 553 -7.53 -49.11 -12.20
N GLN A 554 -6.33 -48.99 -12.78
CA GLN A 554 -6.06 -48.07 -13.87
C GLN A 554 -6.92 -48.41 -15.11
N LYS A 555 -7.22 -47.40 -15.93
CA LYS A 555 -7.87 -47.55 -17.24
C LYS A 555 -6.88 -48.10 -18.25
N ASP A 556 -5.70 -47.47 -18.32
CA ASP A 556 -4.60 -47.86 -19.20
C ASP A 556 -3.27 -47.78 -18.45
N VAL A 557 -2.33 -48.64 -18.85
CA VAL A 557 -0.95 -48.66 -18.34
C VAL A 557 0.03 -48.52 -19.49
N ILE A 558 0.97 -47.60 -19.34
CA ILE A 558 2.05 -47.35 -20.29
C ILE A 558 3.34 -47.77 -19.59
N VAL A 559 3.93 -48.87 -20.03
CA VAL A 559 5.22 -49.35 -19.51
C VAL A 559 6.33 -48.80 -20.40
N PHE A 560 7.07 -47.81 -19.92
CA PHE A 560 8.23 -47.31 -20.65
C PHE A 560 9.41 -48.27 -20.48
N LYS A 561 9.98 -48.71 -21.60
CA LYS A 561 11.16 -49.59 -21.62
C LYS A 561 12.38 -48.78 -22.01
N SER A 562 13.22 -48.48 -21.03
CA SER A 562 14.49 -47.78 -21.28
C SER A 562 15.39 -48.61 -22.19
N LYS A 563 16.07 -47.93 -23.11
CA LYS A 563 17.09 -48.53 -23.98
C LYS A 563 18.50 -48.13 -23.55
N ALA A 564 18.64 -47.46 -22.40
CA ALA A 564 19.93 -47.05 -21.88
C ALA A 564 20.77 -48.29 -21.50
N PRO A 565 22.10 -48.29 -21.75
CA PRO A 565 22.98 -49.39 -21.37
C PRO A 565 22.89 -49.67 -19.87
N GLY A 566 22.80 -50.94 -19.46
CA GLY A 566 22.76 -51.34 -18.04
C GLY A 566 21.43 -51.08 -17.31
N SER A 567 20.46 -50.40 -17.92
CA SER A 567 19.15 -50.09 -17.31
C SER A 567 18.21 -51.30 -17.14
N ALA A 568 18.53 -52.44 -17.77
CA ALA A 568 17.67 -53.63 -17.85
C ALA A 568 16.21 -53.33 -18.27
N GLY A 569 16.01 -52.27 -19.06
CA GLY A 569 14.69 -51.85 -19.51
C GLY A 569 13.90 -50.98 -18.54
N ARG A 570 14.49 -50.52 -17.43
CA ARG A 570 13.80 -49.76 -16.38
C ARG A 570 14.45 -48.40 -16.13
N THR A 571 13.63 -47.38 -15.97
CA THR A 571 14.05 -46.02 -15.56
C THR A 571 12.89 -45.26 -14.91
N ARG A 572 13.16 -44.23 -14.12
CA ARG A 572 12.10 -43.46 -13.43
C ARG A 572 11.45 -42.47 -14.40
N MET A 573 10.12 -42.35 -14.37
CA MET A 573 9.43 -41.28 -15.08
C MET A 573 9.46 -40.04 -14.21
N THR A 574 10.02 -38.94 -14.70
CA THR A 574 10.25 -37.74 -13.90
C THR A 574 9.12 -36.73 -14.02
N ALA A 575 8.62 -36.52 -15.24
CA ALA A 575 7.61 -35.52 -15.55
C ALA A 575 6.62 -36.00 -16.62
N VAL A 576 5.38 -35.50 -16.59
CA VAL A 576 4.33 -35.82 -17.57
C VAL A 576 3.47 -34.57 -17.84
N ALA A 577 3.11 -34.36 -19.11
CA ALA A 577 2.14 -33.35 -19.52
C ALA A 577 1.15 -33.93 -20.53
N TRP A 578 -0.11 -33.51 -20.41
CA TRP A 578 -1.20 -33.90 -21.31
C TRP A 578 -1.84 -32.66 -21.91
N GLY A 579 -1.67 -32.51 -23.22
CA GLY A 579 -2.17 -31.38 -24.01
C GLY A 579 -3.19 -31.83 -25.05
N SER A 580 -4.08 -30.92 -25.43
CA SER A 580 -4.95 -31.11 -26.59
C SER A 580 -4.42 -30.28 -27.75
N SER A 581 -4.57 -30.79 -28.97
CA SER A 581 -4.20 -30.02 -30.16
C SER A 581 -5.39 -29.19 -30.62
N ALA A 582 -5.19 -27.88 -30.80
CA ALA A 582 -6.26 -26.91 -31.09
C ALA A 582 -7.01 -27.15 -32.42
N GLN A 583 -6.62 -28.14 -33.23
CA GLN A 583 -7.20 -28.43 -34.54
C GLN A 583 -8.10 -29.69 -34.55
N GLY A 584 -8.61 -30.13 -33.40
CA GLY A 584 -9.42 -31.35 -33.31
C GLY A 584 -8.61 -32.64 -33.47
N ASN A 585 -7.28 -32.53 -33.39
CA ASN A 585 -6.38 -33.68 -33.40
C ASN A 585 -6.42 -34.41 -32.05
N SER A 586 -6.09 -35.70 -32.09
CA SER A 586 -5.94 -36.54 -30.91
C SER A 586 -5.07 -35.88 -29.83
N PRO A 587 -5.44 -36.01 -28.54
CA PRO A 587 -4.65 -35.45 -27.46
C PRO A 587 -3.26 -36.07 -27.45
N VAL A 588 -2.28 -35.29 -26.97
CA VAL A 588 -0.87 -35.65 -26.94
C VAL A 588 -0.42 -35.72 -25.49
N LEU A 589 0.17 -36.86 -25.13
CA LEU A 589 0.77 -37.12 -23.84
C LEU A 589 2.29 -37.16 -24.01
N VAL A 590 3.01 -36.32 -23.29
CA VAL A 590 4.48 -36.29 -23.31
C VAL A 590 5.01 -36.59 -21.94
N SER A 591 6.03 -37.45 -21.86
CA SER A 591 6.67 -37.86 -20.62
C SER A 591 8.18 -37.80 -20.74
N ALA A 592 8.85 -37.39 -19.67
CA ALA A 592 10.29 -37.41 -19.53
C ALA A 592 10.74 -38.55 -18.61
N ALA A 593 11.87 -39.15 -18.95
CA ALA A 593 12.50 -40.24 -18.24
C ALA A 593 13.86 -39.80 -17.67
N LEU A 594 14.26 -40.39 -16.54
CA LEU A 594 15.55 -40.09 -15.90
C LEU A 594 16.75 -40.51 -16.77
N ASP A 595 16.55 -41.40 -17.74
CA ASP A 595 17.59 -41.80 -18.70
C ASP A 595 17.87 -40.73 -19.78
N GLY A 596 17.20 -39.57 -19.71
CA GLY A 596 17.33 -38.48 -20.67
C GLY A 596 16.35 -38.56 -21.84
N SER A 597 15.50 -39.59 -21.89
CA SER A 597 14.54 -39.78 -22.98
C SER A 597 13.30 -38.92 -22.79
N LEU A 598 12.83 -38.34 -23.90
CA LEU A 598 11.54 -37.68 -24.03
C LEU A 598 10.64 -38.50 -24.96
N VAL A 599 9.45 -38.83 -24.50
CA VAL A 599 8.55 -39.78 -25.17
C VAL A 599 7.19 -39.16 -25.36
N MET A 600 6.64 -39.29 -26.56
CA MET A 600 5.34 -38.76 -26.93
C MET A 600 4.39 -39.90 -27.31
N TYR A 601 3.18 -39.86 -26.79
CA TYR A 601 2.06 -40.72 -27.14
C TYR A 601 0.92 -39.85 -27.70
N SER A 602 0.28 -40.29 -28.77
CA SER A 602 -0.85 -39.59 -29.38
C SER A 602 -2.04 -40.53 -29.48
N GLY A 603 -3.25 -40.00 -29.34
CA GLY A 603 -4.50 -40.78 -29.43
C GLY A 603 -5.23 -40.90 -28.10
N ASN A 604 -6.37 -41.60 -28.14
CA ASN A 604 -7.17 -41.97 -26.97
C ASN A 604 -6.91 -43.42 -26.53
N GLY A 605 -5.78 -44.00 -26.98
CA GLY A 605 -5.37 -45.38 -26.70
C GLY A 605 -5.58 -46.34 -27.87
N PRO A 606 -5.04 -47.58 -27.77
CA PRO A 606 -4.19 -48.07 -26.69
C PRO A 606 -2.74 -47.57 -26.82
N PHE A 607 -2.17 -47.04 -25.73
CA PHE A 607 -0.86 -46.37 -25.66
C PHE A 607 0.35 -47.32 -25.64
N THR A 608 0.24 -48.46 -26.33
CA THR A 608 1.25 -49.54 -26.31
C THR A 608 2.56 -49.17 -27.00
N ARG A 609 2.51 -48.23 -27.95
CA ARG A 609 3.67 -47.74 -28.69
C ARG A 609 3.73 -46.21 -28.64
N PRO A 610 4.93 -45.62 -28.39
CA PRO A 610 5.08 -44.19 -28.49
C PRO A 610 4.94 -43.74 -29.95
N ALA A 611 4.31 -42.59 -30.14
CA ALA A 611 4.23 -41.91 -31.44
C ALA A 611 5.62 -41.35 -31.84
N ALA A 612 6.39 -40.88 -30.87
CA ALA A 612 7.79 -40.48 -31.06
C ALA A 612 8.61 -40.63 -29.77
N GLU A 613 9.91 -40.83 -29.90
CA GLU A 613 10.86 -41.02 -28.80
C GLU A 613 12.19 -40.33 -29.18
N VAL A 614 12.69 -39.46 -28.31
CA VAL A 614 14.00 -38.81 -28.42
C VAL A 614 14.83 -39.25 -27.22
N ARG A 615 15.87 -40.06 -27.43
CA ARG A 615 16.62 -40.71 -26.34
C ARG A 615 17.60 -39.79 -25.62
N GLU A 616 18.22 -38.88 -26.38
CA GLU A 616 19.20 -37.93 -25.86
C GLU A 616 18.56 -36.53 -25.79
N ALA A 617 17.33 -36.48 -25.28
CA ALA A 617 16.63 -35.21 -25.15
C ALA A 617 17.30 -34.34 -24.08
N HIS A 618 17.71 -34.94 -22.96
CA HIS A 618 18.55 -34.36 -21.91
C HIS A 618 19.66 -35.34 -21.52
N SER A 619 20.65 -34.90 -20.72
CA SER A 619 21.71 -35.82 -20.29
C SER A 619 21.15 -36.92 -19.36
N PRO A 620 21.59 -38.17 -19.51
CA PRO A 620 21.17 -39.26 -18.63
C PRO A 620 21.46 -38.97 -17.15
N ASP A 621 20.66 -39.56 -16.26
CA ASP A 621 20.75 -39.41 -14.80
C ASP A 621 20.55 -37.98 -14.26
N THR A 622 20.03 -37.08 -15.09
CA THR A 622 19.60 -35.73 -14.65
C THR A 622 18.08 -35.64 -14.55
N TRP A 623 17.61 -34.99 -13.48
CA TRP A 623 16.18 -34.91 -13.23
C TRP A 623 15.52 -33.85 -14.12
N THR A 624 14.71 -34.29 -15.08
CA THR A 624 13.88 -33.39 -15.90
C THR A 624 12.57 -33.10 -15.15
N GLY A 625 12.56 -32.00 -14.39
CA GLY A 625 11.42 -31.64 -13.52
C GLY A 625 10.29 -30.91 -14.25
N GLY A 626 10.64 -30.05 -15.23
CA GLY A 626 9.67 -29.20 -15.90
C GLY A 626 9.31 -29.70 -17.28
N ILE A 627 8.02 -29.96 -17.50
CA ILE A 627 7.45 -30.17 -18.83
C ILE A 627 6.11 -29.46 -18.95
N ASP A 628 5.89 -28.77 -20.07
CA ASP A 628 4.62 -28.16 -20.38
C ASP A 628 4.37 -28.15 -21.89
N ILE A 629 3.10 -28.14 -22.27
CA ILE A 629 2.66 -28.15 -23.67
C ILE A 629 1.93 -26.83 -23.93
N SER A 630 2.21 -26.19 -25.06
CA SER A 630 1.51 -24.97 -25.46
C SER A 630 0.00 -25.21 -25.62
N ALA A 631 -0.81 -24.16 -25.46
CA ALA A 631 -2.27 -24.26 -25.53
C ALA A 631 -2.77 -24.78 -26.89
N ASP A 632 -1.98 -24.60 -27.96
CA ASP A 632 -2.27 -25.13 -29.29
C ASP A 632 -1.87 -26.61 -29.49
N GLY A 633 -1.16 -27.19 -28.51
CA GLY A 633 -0.64 -28.55 -28.53
C GLY A 633 0.51 -28.77 -29.51
N ARG A 634 1.10 -27.72 -30.08
CA ARG A 634 2.13 -27.85 -31.12
C ARG A 634 3.54 -27.87 -30.57
N MET A 635 3.78 -27.13 -29.49
CA MET A 635 5.10 -26.95 -28.89
C MET A 635 5.15 -27.60 -27.51
N VAL A 636 6.29 -28.19 -27.20
CA VAL A 636 6.60 -28.74 -25.88
C VAL A 636 7.86 -28.06 -25.38
N VAL A 637 7.82 -27.58 -24.14
CA VAL A 637 9.00 -27.07 -23.46
C VAL A 637 9.43 -28.05 -22.39
N THR A 638 10.73 -28.32 -22.33
CA THR A 638 11.33 -29.16 -21.30
C THR A 638 12.44 -28.41 -20.58
N ARG A 639 12.50 -28.60 -19.26
CA ARG A 639 13.54 -28.08 -18.38
C ARG A 639 14.26 -29.27 -17.74
N GLY A 640 15.50 -29.50 -18.16
CA GLY A 640 16.32 -30.59 -17.68
C GLY A 640 17.23 -30.20 -16.52
N GLY A 641 17.69 -31.19 -15.76
CA GLY A 641 18.76 -31.02 -14.78
C GLY A 641 20.15 -30.92 -15.40
N ASP A 642 20.26 -31.10 -16.72
CA ASP A 642 21.45 -30.82 -17.51
C ASP A 642 21.74 -29.31 -17.65
N GLY A 643 20.93 -28.46 -17.03
CA GLY A 643 21.06 -27.01 -17.11
C GLY A 643 20.58 -26.45 -18.44
N LEU A 644 19.73 -27.18 -19.18
CA LEU A 644 19.20 -26.75 -20.47
C LEU A 644 17.68 -26.66 -20.45
N ILE A 645 17.16 -25.60 -21.07
CA ILE A 645 15.75 -25.51 -21.48
C ILE A 645 15.70 -25.75 -22.98
N LYS A 646 14.84 -26.68 -23.40
CA LYS A 646 14.71 -27.11 -24.80
C LYS A 646 13.26 -26.97 -25.26
N LEU A 647 13.08 -26.51 -26.50
CA LEU A 647 11.78 -26.41 -27.15
C LEU A 647 11.66 -27.46 -28.25
N TRP A 648 10.53 -28.13 -28.34
CA TRP A 648 10.27 -29.23 -29.26
C TRP A 648 8.98 -28.98 -30.06
N ASP A 649 9.00 -29.31 -31.36
CA ASP A 649 7.78 -29.37 -32.18
C ASP A 649 7.21 -30.79 -32.12
N THR A 650 5.94 -30.92 -31.72
CA THR A 650 5.21 -32.19 -31.70
C THR A 650 5.09 -32.84 -33.09
N ARG A 651 5.05 -32.05 -34.17
CA ARG A 651 4.99 -32.58 -35.54
C ARG A 651 6.35 -33.06 -36.04
N LYS A 652 7.43 -32.47 -35.53
CA LYS A 652 8.82 -32.80 -35.88
C LYS A 652 9.61 -33.19 -34.63
N PHE A 653 9.10 -34.20 -33.92
CA PHE A 653 9.60 -34.64 -32.62
C PHE A 653 10.88 -35.51 -32.72
N LYS A 654 11.97 -34.92 -33.22
CA LYS A 654 13.28 -35.59 -33.38
C LYS A 654 14.44 -34.79 -32.81
N GLN A 655 14.41 -33.47 -32.96
CA GLN A 655 15.46 -32.56 -32.53
C GLN A 655 14.82 -31.33 -31.88
N PRO A 656 15.49 -30.71 -30.91
CA PRO A 656 14.99 -29.47 -30.31
C PRO A 656 15.08 -28.35 -31.35
N LEU A 657 14.07 -27.49 -31.40
CA LEU A 657 14.06 -26.28 -32.22
C LEU A 657 15.07 -25.26 -31.69
N VAL A 658 15.05 -25.06 -30.37
CA VAL A 658 15.88 -24.10 -29.65
C VAL A 658 16.33 -24.74 -28.34
N LYS A 659 17.56 -24.42 -27.93
CA LYS A 659 18.12 -24.78 -26.63
C LYS A 659 18.82 -23.56 -26.03
N ILE A 660 18.67 -23.37 -24.73
CA ILE A 660 19.36 -22.31 -23.98
C ILE A 660 19.88 -22.85 -22.65
N ASP A 661 20.99 -22.28 -22.19
CA ASP A 661 21.55 -22.56 -20.89
C ASP A 661 20.71 -21.88 -19.79
N HIS A 662 20.32 -22.66 -18.79
CA HIS A 662 19.60 -22.22 -17.60
C HIS A 662 20.10 -23.01 -16.39
N PRO A 663 20.78 -22.37 -15.42
CA PRO A 663 21.39 -23.08 -14.31
C PRO A 663 20.43 -24.04 -13.58
N PRO A 664 20.83 -25.30 -13.36
CA PRO A 664 19.93 -26.31 -12.84
C PRO A 664 19.54 -25.99 -11.40
N THR A 665 18.25 -26.20 -11.10
CA THR A 665 17.70 -26.13 -9.74
C THR A 665 17.23 -27.52 -9.27
N SER A 666 17.02 -28.43 -10.23
CA SER A 666 16.51 -29.78 -10.06
C SER A 666 17.41 -30.71 -9.25
N ASP A 667 18.71 -30.42 -9.16
CA ASP A 667 19.66 -31.24 -8.40
C ASP A 667 19.32 -31.27 -6.90
N ARG A 668 18.80 -30.16 -6.38
CA ARG A 668 18.32 -30.06 -4.99
C ARG A 668 16.81 -30.16 -4.88
N TYR A 669 16.09 -29.65 -5.89
CA TYR A 669 14.63 -29.58 -5.90
C TYR A 669 14.07 -30.19 -7.19
N PRO A 670 13.85 -31.51 -7.25
CA PRO A 670 13.39 -32.20 -8.45
C PRO A 670 12.02 -31.71 -9.01
N MET A 671 11.22 -31.05 -8.18
CA MET A 671 9.87 -30.55 -8.50
C MET A 671 9.88 -29.21 -9.25
N THR A 672 11.05 -28.77 -9.73
CA THR A 672 11.15 -27.51 -10.45
C THR A 672 10.35 -27.56 -11.75
N ASN A 673 9.41 -26.64 -11.90
CA ASN A 673 8.53 -26.63 -13.06
C ASN A 673 8.93 -25.54 -14.08
N ILE A 674 8.26 -25.61 -15.21
CA ILE A 674 8.27 -24.63 -16.29
C ILE A 674 6.83 -24.58 -16.82
N LYS A 675 6.33 -23.39 -17.13
CA LYS A 675 4.94 -23.22 -17.59
C LYS A 675 4.83 -22.23 -18.73
N TYR A 676 3.98 -22.52 -19.70
CA TYR A 676 3.55 -21.53 -20.68
C TYR A 676 2.68 -20.48 -20.01
N SER A 677 2.74 -19.26 -20.54
CA SER A 677 1.71 -18.27 -20.28
C SER A 677 0.36 -18.77 -20.83
N PRO A 678 -0.76 -18.27 -20.29
CA PRO A 678 -2.10 -18.65 -20.73
C PRO A 678 -2.34 -18.51 -22.25
N ASP A 679 -1.72 -17.51 -22.86
CA ASP A 679 -1.78 -17.22 -24.30
C ASP A 679 -0.67 -17.92 -25.12
N SER A 680 0.19 -18.71 -24.45
CA SER A 680 1.37 -19.37 -25.03
C SER A 680 2.39 -18.43 -25.70
N ARG A 681 2.31 -17.12 -25.45
CA ARG A 681 3.27 -16.12 -25.96
C ARG A 681 4.56 -16.06 -25.16
N TYR A 682 4.56 -16.54 -23.93
CA TYR A 682 5.67 -16.50 -23.01
C TYR A 682 5.83 -17.84 -22.30
N ILE A 683 7.02 -18.06 -21.73
CA ILE A 683 7.32 -19.21 -20.88
C ILE A 683 7.92 -18.67 -19.59
N ILE A 684 7.41 -19.14 -18.45
CA ILE A 684 7.91 -18.74 -17.13
C ILE A 684 8.69 -19.86 -16.48
N THR A 685 9.82 -19.51 -15.85
CA THR A 685 10.68 -20.45 -15.13
C THR A 685 11.41 -19.76 -13.97
N GLY A 686 11.63 -20.50 -12.89
CA GLY A 686 12.37 -20.03 -11.71
C GLY A 686 13.85 -20.35 -11.75
N SER A 687 14.70 -19.44 -11.26
CA SER A 687 16.15 -19.60 -11.18
C SER A 687 16.62 -20.21 -9.85
N ALA A 688 17.80 -20.83 -9.87
CA ALA A 688 18.53 -21.21 -8.65
C ALA A 688 18.91 -20.00 -7.79
N SER A 689 19.07 -18.82 -8.40
CA SER A 689 19.33 -17.54 -7.72
C SER A 689 18.08 -16.82 -7.20
N GLY A 690 16.88 -17.38 -7.42
CA GLY A 690 15.61 -16.80 -6.95
C GLY A 690 15.01 -15.71 -7.84
N HIS A 691 15.51 -15.57 -9.07
CA HIS A 691 14.88 -14.75 -10.10
C HIS A 691 13.79 -15.53 -10.85
N LEU A 692 12.72 -14.83 -11.17
CA LEU A 692 11.74 -15.26 -12.15
C LEU A 692 12.23 -14.84 -13.55
N HIS A 693 12.31 -15.80 -14.47
CA HIS A 693 12.62 -15.55 -15.87
C HIS A 693 11.36 -15.72 -16.72
N ILE A 694 11.04 -14.70 -17.50
CA ILE A 694 10.01 -14.74 -18.54
C ILE A 694 10.72 -14.81 -19.89
N LEU A 695 10.57 -15.93 -20.57
CA LEU A 695 11.25 -16.27 -21.81
C LEU A 695 10.31 -16.14 -23.00
N ASN A 696 10.85 -15.71 -24.14
CA ASN A 696 10.13 -15.75 -25.40
C ASN A 696 10.22 -17.17 -26.00
N PRO A 697 9.10 -17.83 -26.36
CA PRO A 697 9.10 -19.19 -26.88
C PRO A 697 9.84 -19.33 -28.22
N ALA A 698 9.98 -18.28 -29.02
CA ALA A 698 10.63 -18.37 -30.33
C ALA A 698 12.15 -18.57 -30.24
N ASN A 699 12.79 -18.02 -29.21
CA ASN A 699 14.25 -18.03 -29.05
C ASN A 699 14.72 -18.47 -27.65
N LEU A 700 13.79 -18.74 -26.72
CA LEU A 700 14.00 -19.05 -25.31
C LEU A 700 14.86 -18.04 -24.54
N ARG A 701 15.09 -16.83 -25.10
CA ARG A 701 15.84 -15.78 -24.42
C ARG A 701 14.96 -15.10 -23.36
N PRO A 702 15.54 -14.68 -22.22
CA PRO A 702 14.80 -13.92 -21.23
C PRO A 702 14.44 -12.55 -21.78
N GLU A 703 13.15 -12.27 -21.85
CA GLU A 703 12.61 -10.95 -22.18
C GLU A 703 12.48 -10.11 -20.92
N HIS A 704 12.18 -10.75 -19.79
CA HIS A 704 12.11 -10.08 -18.50
C HIS A 704 12.66 -10.97 -17.38
N VAL A 705 13.45 -10.37 -16.49
CA VAL A 705 14.04 -11.03 -15.33
C VAL A 705 13.79 -10.19 -14.09
N THR A 706 13.12 -10.75 -13.09
CA THR A 706 12.82 -10.03 -11.84
C THR A 706 13.24 -10.85 -10.62
N PRO A 707 13.95 -10.25 -9.64
CA PRO A 707 14.28 -10.91 -8.37
C PRO A 707 13.05 -11.09 -7.49
N ILE A 708 12.67 -12.32 -7.15
CA ILE A 708 11.57 -12.58 -6.20
C ILE A 708 12.13 -12.84 -4.81
N THR A 709 12.98 -13.87 -4.69
CA THR A 709 13.66 -14.23 -3.43
C THR A 709 15.16 -14.29 -3.68
N PRO A 710 15.87 -13.15 -3.73
CA PRO A 710 17.30 -13.11 -4.05
C PRO A 710 18.13 -14.11 -3.25
N GLY A 711 18.92 -14.93 -3.95
CA GLY A 711 19.81 -15.92 -3.35
C GLY A 711 19.15 -17.24 -2.93
N ILE A 712 17.82 -17.36 -3.06
CA ILE A 712 17.06 -18.56 -2.67
C ILE A 712 16.38 -19.15 -3.90
N PRO A 713 16.55 -20.45 -4.20
CA PRO A 713 15.98 -21.06 -5.39
C PRO A 713 14.45 -20.95 -5.48
N LEU A 714 13.97 -20.58 -6.67
CA LEU A 714 12.56 -20.57 -7.01
C LEU A 714 12.17 -21.93 -7.61
N ILE A 715 11.30 -22.66 -6.91
CA ILE A 715 11.00 -24.07 -7.22
C ILE A 715 9.83 -24.14 -8.21
N THR A 716 8.69 -23.56 -7.85
CA THR A 716 7.45 -23.67 -8.63
C THR A 716 6.97 -22.31 -9.08
N VAL A 717 6.46 -22.25 -10.31
CA VAL A 717 5.84 -21.07 -10.92
C VAL A 717 4.51 -21.44 -11.58
N ALA A 718 3.52 -20.55 -11.52
CA ALA A 718 2.23 -20.71 -12.18
C ALA A 718 1.69 -19.36 -12.64
N TRP A 719 1.13 -19.29 -13.85
CA TRP A 719 0.47 -18.08 -14.36
C TRP A 719 -1.02 -18.38 -14.55
N HIS A 720 -1.86 -17.61 -13.86
CA HIS A 720 -3.30 -17.83 -13.95
C HIS A 720 -3.93 -17.20 -15.20
N PRO A 721 -4.75 -17.95 -15.99
CA PRO A 721 -5.33 -17.48 -17.24
C PRO A 721 -6.31 -16.31 -17.13
N LYS A 722 -7.12 -16.26 -16.08
CA LYS A 722 -8.18 -15.22 -15.96
C LYS A 722 -7.81 -14.04 -15.07
N LEU A 723 -6.92 -14.25 -14.11
CA LEU A 723 -6.55 -13.22 -13.13
C LEU A 723 -5.39 -12.36 -13.65
N ASN A 724 -4.61 -12.90 -14.61
CA ASN A 724 -3.33 -12.36 -15.04
C ASN A 724 -2.40 -12.08 -13.85
N GLN A 725 -2.15 -13.11 -13.05
CA GLN A 725 -1.28 -13.08 -11.86
C GLN A 725 -0.28 -14.23 -11.97
N ILE A 726 0.95 -13.98 -11.51
CA ILE A 726 2.02 -14.98 -11.47
C ILE A 726 2.26 -15.38 -10.02
N LEU A 727 2.39 -16.67 -9.79
CA LEU A 727 2.54 -17.26 -8.49
C LEU A 727 3.85 -18.02 -8.45
N THR A 728 4.58 -17.83 -7.37
CA THR A 728 5.91 -18.42 -7.24
C THR A 728 6.08 -19.02 -5.85
N GLY A 729 6.69 -20.19 -5.79
CA GLY A 729 6.99 -20.91 -4.55
C GLY A 729 8.50 -21.08 -4.40
N SER A 730 9.01 -20.64 -3.27
CA SER A 730 10.45 -20.59 -2.99
C SER A 730 10.88 -21.66 -1.99
N ALA A 731 12.18 -21.94 -1.97
CA ALA A 731 12.77 -22.90 -1.04
C ALA A 731 12.70 -22.46 0.44
N ASN A 732 12.48 -21.17 0.72
CA ASN A 732 12.33 -20.58 2.05
C ASN A 732 10.91 -20.71 2.65
N ALA A 733 10.06 -21.55 2.07
CA ALA A 733 8.67 -21.75 2.48
C ALA A 733 7.73 -20.54 2.21
N GLU A 734 8.20 -19.54 1.46
CA GLU A 734 7.40 -18.39 1.05
C GLU A 734 6.72 -18.66 -0.29
N THR A 735 5.48 -18.19 -0.41
CA THR A 735 4.72 -18.14 -1.66
C THR A 735 4.47 -16.68 -2.01
N HIS A 736 4.90 -16.23 -3.19
CA HIS A 736 4.65 -14.87 -3.67
C HIS A 736 3.56 -14.90 -4.74
N VAL A 737 2.63 -13.96 -4.64
CA VAL A 737 1.62 -13.69 -5.67
C VAL A 737 1.94 -12.32 -6.27
N LEU A 738 2.42 -12.34 -7.50
CA LEU A 738 2.77 -11.16 -8.28
C LEU A 738 1.55 -10.71 -9.10
N TYR A 739 1.29 -9.41 -9.06
CA TYR A 739 0.16 -8.81 -9.76
C TYR A 739 0.50 -7.39 -10.21
N ASN A 740 -0.25 -6.87 -11.17
CA ASN A 740 -0.22 -5.45 -11.54
C ASN A 740 -1.65 -4.90 -11.40
N PRO A 741 -1.90 -3.85 -10.60
CA PRO A 741 -3.23 -3.29 -10.40
C PRO A 741 -3.96 -2.89 -11.70
N SER A 742 -3.24 -2.54 -12.76
CA SER A 742 -3.82 -2.17 -14.06
C SER A 742 -4.17 -3.38 -14.93
N LEU A 743 -3.36 -4.45 -14.91
CA LEU A 743 -3.51 -5.63 -15.78
C LEU A 743 -4.22 -6.80 -15.12
N SER A 744 -4.09 -6.93 -13.80
CA SER A 744 -4.58 -8.07 -13.02
C SER A 744 -6.00 -7.80 -12.53
N THR A 745 -6.80 -8.86 -12.45
CA THR A 745 -8.18 -8.77 -11.92
C THR A 745 -8.35 -9.74 -10.75
N ARG A 746 -9.14 -9.35 -9.74
CA ARG A 746 -9.49 -10.16 -8.54
C ARG A 746 -8.25 -10.76 -7.84
N GLY A 747 -8.38 -11.89 -7.14
CA GLY A 747 -7.24 -12.60 -6.51
C GLY A 747 -6.52 -11.72 -5.49
N ALA A 748 -5.21 -11.50 -5.67
CA ALA A 748 -4.44 -10.61 -4.80
C ALA A 748 -5.01 -9.18 -4.74
N LEU A 749 -5.50 -8.64 -5.87
CA LEU A 749 -6.10 -7.29 -5.90
C LEU A 749 -7.36 -7.21 -5.01
N GLU A 750 -8.17 -8.27 -4.99
CA GLU A 750 -9.37 -8.33 -4.13
C GLU A 750 -8.98 -8.32 -2.65
N VAL A 751 -7.94 -9.09 -2.28
CA VAL A 751 -7.40 -9.09 -0.92
C VAL A 751 -6.92 -7.69 -0.56
N MET A 752 -6.09 -7.07 -1.41
CA MET A 752 -5.49 -5.76 -1.16
C MET A 752 -6.49 -4.61 -1.14
N SER A 753 -7.62 -4.76 -1.84
CA SER A 753 -8.72 -3.78 -1.83
C SER A 753 -9.61 -3.82 -0.58
N ARG A 754 -9.46 -4.84 0.27
CA ARG A 754 -10.30 -4.98 1.46
C ARG A 754 -9.73 -4.18 2.62
N ALA A 755 -10.66 -3.59 3.39
CA ALA A 755 -10.32 -2.93 4.63
C ALA A 755 -9.58 -3.92 5.57
N PRO A 756 -8.44 -3.53 6.14
CA PRO A 756 -7.75 -4.34 7.12
C PRO A 756 -8.67 -4.56 8.34
N LYS A 757 -8.73 -5.80 8.83
CA LYS A 757 -9.51 -6.11 10.04
C LYS A 757 -8.86 -5.38 11.22
N THR A 758 -9.64 -4.63 11.99
CA THR A 758 -9.18 -4.07 13.26
C THR A 758 -8.95 -5.20 14.25
N ARG A 759 -7.74 -5.27 14.78
CA ARG A 759 -7.34 -6.32 15.72
C ARG A 759 -7.39 -5.79 17.13
N HIS A 760 -7.78 -6.64 18.07
CA HIS A 760 -7.60 -6.31 19.47
C HIS A 760 -6.12 -6.40 19.82
N VAL A 761 -5.65 -5.64 20.82
CA VAL A 761 -4.24 -5.63 21.26
C VAL A 761 -3.76 -7.02 21.69
N ASP A 762 -4.68 -7.89 22.11
CA ASP A 762 -4.41 -9.27 22.52
C ASP A 762 -4.48 -10.29 21.37
N ASP A 763 -4.90 -9.88 20.16
CA ASP A 763 -4.92 -10.75 19.00
C ASP A 763 -3.49 -10.88 18.43
N ASP A 764 -2.64 -11.71 19.03
CA ASP A 764 -1.32 -12.02 18.49
C ASP A 764 -1.44 -12.91 17.24
N PRO A 765 -0.90 -12.50 16.08
CA PRO A 765 -1.08 -13.22 14.82
C PRO A 765 -0.51 -14.63 14.78
N SER A 766 0.38 -14.95 15.71
CA SER A 766 0.97 -16.28 15.81
C SER A 766 0.13 -17.25 16.64
N PHE A 767 -0.84 -16.77 17.44
CA PHE A 767 -1.54 -17.59 18.45
C PHE A 767 -3.08 -17.56 18.37
N THR A 768 -3.71 -16.57 17.72
CA THR A 768 -5.18 -16.52 17.59
C THR A 768 -5.67 -17.25 16.33
N MET A 769 -6.42 -18.34 16.53
CA MET A 769 -7.27 -18.90 15.48
C MET A 769 -8.50 -18.00 15.31
N ASP A 770 -8.59 -17.33 14.17
CA ASP A 770 -9.75 -16.54 13.76
C ASP A 770 -10.98 -17.48 13.69
N GLN A 771 -12.02 -17.23 14.51
CA GLN A 771 -13.23 -18.05 14.53
C GLN A 771 -14.13 -17.86 13.29
N SER A 772 -13.75 -17.00 12.34
CA SER A 772 -14.39 -16.95 11.01
C SER A 772 -14.10 -18.20 10.14
N GLN A 773 -13.33 -19.17 10.66
CA GLN A 773 -13.05 -20.51 10.13
C GLN A 773 -14.25 -21.40 9.75
N LEU A 774 -15.50 -20.93 9.89
CA LEU A 774 -16.71 -21.68 9.51
C LEU A 774 -17.10 -21.58 8.03
N GLY A 775 -16.28 -20.96 7.17
CA GLY A 775 -16.33 -21.19 5.73
C GLY A 775 -17.62 -20.78 5.00
N LEU A 776 -18.40 -19.87 5.58
CA LEU A 776 -19.56 -19.28 4.92
C LEU A 776 -19.10 -18.06 4.11
N SER A 777 -18.89 -18.26 2.81
CA SER A 777 -18.81 -17.16 1.85
C SER A 777 -20.11 -16.37 1.85
N GLY A 778 -20.04 -15.04 1.87
CA GLY A 778 -21.21 -14.13 1.84
C GLY A 778 -22.12 -14.25 0.60
N ASP A 779 -21.70 -15.01 -0.43
CA ASP A 779 -22.41 -15.22 -1.69
C ASP A 779 -23.13 -16.59 -1.80
N ALA A 780 -23.22 -17.37 -0.73
CA ALA A 780 -24.01 -18.60 -0.77
C ALA A 780 -25.51 -18.28 -0.75
N ILE A 781 -26.18 -18.36 -1.92
CA ILE A 781 -27.64 -18.28 -2.04
C ILE A 781 -28.26 -19.45 -1.28
N ILE A 782 -28.75 -19.19 -0.07
CA ILE A 782 -29.53 -20.15 0.72
C ILE A 782 -30.93 -20.20 0.12
N THR A 783 -31.24 -21.28 -0.60
CA THR A 783 -32.61 -21.56 -1.00
C THR A 783 -33.43 -21.98 0.23
N PRO A 784 -34.59 -21.35 0.50
CA PRO A 784 -35.44 -21.74 1.62
C PRO A 784 -35.95 -23.18 1.42
N GLY A 785 -35.49 -24.13 2.25
CA GLY A 785 -36.03 -25.49 2.28
C GLY A 785 -35.05 -26.65 2.07
N ALA A 786 -33.75 -26.40 1.87
CA ALA A 786 -32.78 -27.50 1.79
C ALA A 786 -32.50 -28.09 3.19
N HIS A 787 -33.03 -29.29 3.46
CA HIS A 787 -32.81 -30.02 4.71
C HIS A 787 -31.33 -30.34 4.94
N GLN A 788 -30.73 -29.69 5.95
CA GLN A 788 -29.43 -30.08 6.48
C GLN A 788 -29.54 -31.44 7.18
N HIS A 789 -28.75 -32.42 6.72
CA HIS A 789 -28.51 -33.64 7.48
C HIS A 789 -27.78 -33.29 8.78
N LYS A 790 -28.52 -33.24 9.89
CA LYS A 790 -27.98 -33.22 11.26
C LYS A 790 -27.12 -34.47 11.49
N ARG A 791 -25.80 -34.35 11.41
CA ARG A 791 -24.90 -35.29 12.08
C ARG A 791 -24.76 -34.84 13.54
N ARG A 792 -25.22 -35.69 14.45
CA ARG A 792 -25.14 -35.57 15.92
C ARG A 792 -23.75 -35.07 16.36
N GLY A 793 -23.74 -33.89 16.97
CA GLY A 793 -22.58 -33.36 17.67
C GLY A 793 -22.34 -34.10 18.98
N GLY A 794 -21.15 -34.68 19.12
CA GLY A 794 -20.51 -34.90 20.42
C GLY A 794 -19.46 -33.81 20.59
N GLY A 795 -19.78 -32.82 21.42
CA GLY A 795 -18.87 -31.73 21.73
C GLY A 795 -17.72 -32.21 22.61
N ASN A 796 -16.51 -31.75 22.31
CA ASN A 796 -15.51 -31.40 23.30
C ASN A 796 -14.53 -30.39 22.71
N ALA A 797 -14.44 -29.25 23.39
CA ALA A 797 -13.48 -28.20 23.14
C ALA A 797 -12.09 -28.63 23.62
N SER A 798 -11.10 -28.67 22.71
CA SER A 798 -9.68 -28.59 23.08
C SER A 798 -8.81 -28.24 21.86
N GLY A 799 -8.29 -27.01 21.86
CA GLY A 799 -6.96 -26.62 21.38
C GLY A 799 -6.60 -26.91 19.91
N GLY A 800 -6.56 -25.85 19.11
CA GLY A 800 -5.61 -25.79 17.98
C GLY A 800 -4.19 -25.89 18.53
N VAL A 801 -3.38 -26.79 17.96
CA VAL A 801 -2.00 -27.03 18.36
C VAL A 801 -1.11 -26.41 17.29
N SER A 802 -0.19 -25.54 17.69
CA SER A 802 0.93 -25.08 16.86
C SER A 802 2.13 -26.04 16.94
N ALA A 803 3.05 -25.87 16.00
CA ALA A 803 4.13 -26.71 15.49
C ALA A 803 5.15 -27.42 16.44
N SER A 804 4.94 -27.62 17.75
CA SER A 804 6.02 -28.16 18.61
C SER A 804 5.71 -29.37 19.49
N GLY A 805 4.52 -29.98 19.43
CA GLY A 805 4.28 -31.27 20.11
C GLY A 805 4.48 -31.27 21.65
N LYS A 806 4.75 -30.12 22.28
CA LYS A 806 4.69 -29.95 23.73
C LYS A 806 3.31 -29.39 24.06
N THR A 807 2.50 -30.20 24.72
CA THR A 807 1.27 -29.74 25.36
C THR A 807 1.60 -28.52 26.22
N SER A 808 1.04 -27.36 25.87
CA SER A 808 1.01 -26.20 26.76
C SER A 808 0.28 -26.63 28.04
N ARG A 809 1.05 -26.96 29.08
CA ARG A 809 0.57 -26.90 30.46
C ARG A 809 0.67 -25.45 30.88
N ASP A 810 -0.24 -24.63 30.36
CA ASP A 810 -0.49 -23.31 30.91
C ASP A 810 -1.24 -23.51 32.25
N PRO A 811 -0.66 -23.12 33.40
CA PRO A 811 -1.33 -23.21 34.70
C PRO A 811 -2.55 -22.29 34.81
N TYR A 812 -2.71 -21.32 33.90
CA TYR A 812 -3.74 -20.28 33.97
C TYR A 812 -4.87 -20.42 32.96
N ARG A 813 -4.94 -21.53 32.21
CA ARG A 813 -6.09 -21.80 31.35
C ARG A 813 -7.32 -22.18 32.21
N PRO A 814 -8.44 -21.45 32.14
CA PRO A 814 -9.66 -21.87 32.82
C PRO A 814 -10.14 -23.18 32.18
N LYS A 815 -10.13 -24.27 32.96
CA LYS A 815 -10.76 -25.52 32.53
C LYS A 815 -12.26 -25.32 32.52
N VAL A 816 -12.86 -25.29 31.33
CA VAL A 816 -14.32 -25.47 31.21
C VAL A 816 -14.62 -26.86 31.75
N GLN A 817 -15.30 -26.91 32.90
CA GLN A 817 -15.66 -28.16 33.53
C GLN A 817 -16.62 -28.93 32.61
N GLN A 818 -16.35 -30.22 32.39
CA GLN A 818 -17.30 -31.08 31.70
C GLN A 818 -18.55 -31.19 32.57
N ILE A 819 -19.66 -30.64 32.08
CA ILE A 819 -20.97 -30.78 32.71
C ILE A 819 -21.35 -32.24 32.62
N THR A 820 -21.19 -32.96 33.73
CA THR A 820 -21.67 -34.33 33.85
C THR A 820 -23.19 -34.32 33.98
N PRO A 821 -23.90 -35.41 33.63
CA PRO A 821 -25.37 -35.49 33.64
C PRO A 821 -26.04 -35.17 35.00
N PHE A 822 -25.25 -35.04 36.08
CA PHE A 822 -25.70 -34.75 37.43
C PHE A 822 -25.57 -33.27 37.84
N MET A 823 -24.99 -32.40 37.01
CA MET A 823 -24.85 -30.95 37.31
C MET A 823 -26.09 -30.10 36.93
N ARG A 824 -27.28 -30.71 36.86
CA ARG A 824 -28.56 -30.05 36.52
C ARG A 824 -29.21 -29.31 37.70
N SER A 825 -28.42 -28.78 38.63
CA SER A 825 -28.94 -28.15 39.86
C SER A 825 -28.51 -26.70 40.08
N GLN A 826 -28.04 -26.00 39.04
CA GLN A 826 -28.12 -24.53 39.08
C GLN A 826 -29.54 -24.15 38.65
N PRO A 827 -30.28 -23.35 39.46
CA PRO A 827 -31.60 -22.91 39.06
C PRO A 827 -31.46 -22.14 37.75
N ASP A 828 -32.21 -22.58 36.74
CA ASP A 828 -32.17 -22.08 35.38
C ASP A 828 -32.07 -20.55 35.39
N GLU A 829 -31.05 -20.00 34.73
CA GLU A 829 -30.87 -18.56 34.49
C GLU A 829 -32.19 -17.91 34.05
N LYS A 830 -32.96 -18.66 33.26
CA LYS A 830 -34.32 -18.32 32.81
C LYS A 830 -35.36 -18.17 33.93
N HIS A 831 -35.28 -18.96 35.00
CA HIS A 831 -36.14 -18.83 36.17
C HIS A 831 -35.79 -17.57 36.98
N ILE A 832 -34.52 -17.17 37.02
CA ILE A 832 -34.07 -15.93 37.65
C ILE A 832 -34.49 -14.72 36.78
N GLU A 833 -34.35 -14.84 35.46
CA GLU A 833 -34.83 -13.85 34.49
C GLU A 833 -36.34 -13.59 34.62
N GLU A 834 -37.14 -14.65 34.78
CA GLU A 834 -38.61 -14.56 34.81
C GLU A 834 -39.17 -14.13 36.17
N ASN A 835 -38.49 -14.42 37.29
CA ASN A 835 -39.04 -14.21 38.63
C ASN A 835 -38.38 -13.10 39.46
N ILE A 836 -37.22 -12.57 39.07
CA ILE A 836 -36.60 -11.43 39.76
C ILE A 836 -36.82 -10.15 38.94
N PRO A 837 -37.61 -9.18 39.45
CA PRO A 837 -37.79 -7.89 38.78
C PRO A 837 -36.44 -7.19 38.58
N LEU A 838 -36.23 -6.58 37.40
CA LEU A 838 -35.07 -5.73 37.05
C LEU A 838 -33.73 -6.48 36.81
N SER A 839 -33.74 -7.82 36.72
CA SER A 839 -32.56 -8.65 36.41
C SER A 839 -31.92 -8.34 35.04
N ARG A 840 -32.65 -7.72 34.12
CA ARG A 840 -32.22 -7.41 32.74
C ARG A 840 -31.53 -6.04 32.56
N MET A 841 -31.38 -5.25 33.63
CA MET A 841 -30.76 -3.91 33.57
C MET A 841 -29.29 -3.94 33.15
N LEU A 842 -28.62 -5.09 33.26
CA LEU A 842 -27.19 -5.23 32.98
C LEU A 842 -26.82 -4.95 31.51
N HIS A 843 -27.80 -4.95 30.61
CA HIS A 843 -27.63 -4.70 29.17
C HIS A 843 -28.26 -3.39 28.70
N GLU A 844 -28.88 -2.60 29.59
CA GLU A 844 -29.41 -1.27 29.28
C GLU A 844 -28.36 -0.20 29.67
N ASP A 845 -28.22 0.85 28.86
CA ASP A 845 -27.32 1.98 29.18
C ASP A 845 -27.83 2.67 30.47
N PRO A 846 -26.98 2.86 31.50
CA PRO A 846 -27.40 3.40 32.79
C PRO A 846 -28.07 4.77 32.69
N ARG A 847 -27.71 5.62 31.71
CA ARG A 847 -28.32 6.95 31.56
C ARG A 847 -29.77 6.86 31.05
N GLU A 848 -30.01 5.97 30.09
CA GLU A 848 -31.33 5.75 29.51
C GLU A 848 -32.24 4.99 30.50
N ALA A 849 -31.67 4.00 31.21
CA ALA A 849 -32.36 3.29 32.28
C ALA A 849 -32.80 4.21 33.41
N LEU A 850 -31.95 5.14 33.87
CA LEU A 850 -32.30 6.08 34.94
C LEU A 850 -33.49 6.97 34.57
N LEU A 851 -33.54 7.50 33.34
CA LEU A 851 -34.67 8.31 32.88
C LEU A 851 -35.95 7.48 32.73
N LYS A 852 -35.83 6.26 32.17
CA LYS A 852 -36.95 5.34 31.95
C LYS A 852 -37.58 4.85 33.25
N TYR A 853 -36.76 4.52 34.26
CA TYR A 853 -37.24 4.02 35.55
C TYR A 853 -37.47 5.11 36.60
N ALA A 854 -37.07 6.37 36.36
CA ALA A 854 -37.35 7.48 37.29
C ALA A 854 -38.87 7.70 37.51
N ASP A 855 -39.65 7.64 36.43
CA ASP A 855 -41.11 7.80 36.51
C ASP A 855 -41.80 6.57 37.08
N VAL A 856 -41.24 5.37 36.83
CA VAL A 856 -41.74 4.10 37.36
C VAL A 856 -41.47 4.01 38.86
N ALA A 857 -40.28 4.40 39.31
CA ALA A 857 -39.90 4.42 40.73
C ALA A 857 -40.71 5.44 41.55
N LYS A 858 -41.15 6.55 40.94
CA LYS A 858 -42.08 7.50 41.57
C LYS A 858 -43.50 6.96 41.69
N LYS A 859 -43.96 6.15 40.74
CA LYS A 859 -45.34 5.61 40.70
C LYS A 859 -45.50 4.30 41.48
N ASP A 860 -44.49 3.43 41.50
CA ASP A 860 -44.51 2.14 42.18
C ASP A 860 -43.14 1.85 42.87
N PRO A 861 -42.93 2.35 44.10
CA PRO A 861 -41.67 2.22 44.82
C PRO A 861 -41.46 0.81 45.39
N VAL A 862 -40.97 -0.11 44.54
CA VAL A 862 -40.74 -1.52 44.91
C VAL A 862 -39.78 -1.68 46.11
N PHE A 863 -38.68 -0.92 46.13
CA PHE A 863 -37.67 -1.04 47.19
C PHE A 863 -37.89 -0.09 48.36
N THR A 864 -38.37 1.14 48.11
CA THR A 864 -38.58 2.16 49.15
C THR A 864 -39.94 2.06 49.85
N GLY A 865 -40.90 1.32 49.28
CA GLY A 865 -42.23 1.12 49.89
C GLY A 865 -42.20 0.43 51.26
N ALA A 866 -41.24 -0.47 51.50
CA ALA A 866 -41.05 -1.13 52.79
C ALA A 866 -40.56 -0.18 53.89
N TRP A 867 -39.87 0.90 53.53
CA TRP A 867 -39.35 1.90 54.46
C TRP A 867 -40.27 3.12 54.64
N ALA A 868 -41.40 3.20 53.94
CA ALA A 868 -42.33 4.32 54.05
C ALA A 868 -42.80 4.61 55.50
N LYS A 869 -42.80 3.60 56.38
CA LYS A 869 -43.18 3.73 57.80
C LYS A 869 -41.99 3.83 58.76
N THR A 870 -40.79 3.43 58.34
CA THR A 870 -39.59 3.29 59.20
C THR A 870 -38.43 4.18 58.76
N GLN A 871 -38.65 5.02 57.75
CA GLN A 871 -37.63 5.95 57.25
C GLN A 871 -37.29 6.96 58.37
N PRO A 872 -36.02 7.01 58.82
CA PRO A 872 -35.62 7.95 59.86
C PRO A 872 -35.78 9.38 59.35
N VAL A 873 -36.40 10.24 60.16
CA VAL A 873 -36.55 11.67 59.85
C VAL A 873 -35.17 12.30 59.86
N THR A 874 -34.73 12.79 58.71
CA THR A 874 -33.45 13.52 58.58
C THR A 874 -33.55 14.84 59.34
N GLN A 875 -32.72 15.04 60.37
CA GLN A 875 -32.66 16.28 61.15
C GLN A 875 -31.73 17.35 60.54
N TYR A 876 -31.25 17.16 59.31
CA TYR A 876 -30.43 18.16 58.64
C TYR A 876 -31.35 19.25 58.10
N ALA A 877 -31.04 20.50 58.49
CA ALA A 877 -31.80 21.70 58.22
C ALA A 877 -32.29 21.76 56.78
N ASP A 878 -33.57 22.11 56.61
CA ASP A 878 -34.16 22.45 55.33
C ASP A 878 -33.35 23.58 54.68
N LEU A 879 -32.38 23.22 53.85
CA LEU A 879 -31.81 24.14 52.87
C LEU A 879 -32.88 24.26 51.80
N SER A 880 -33.74 25.26 51.98
CA SER A 880 -34.68 25.71 50.98
C SER A 880 -33.88 26.17 49.76
N ASP A 881 -33.79 25.31 48.74
CA ASP A 881 -33.39 25.70 47.38
C ASP A 881 -34.52 26.54 46.77
N GLY A 882 -34.67 27.75 47.29
CA GLY A 882 -35.65 28.74 46.89
C GLY A 882 -34.96 30.03 46.47
N GLU A 883 -34.23 30.01 45.35
CA GLU A 883 -33.95 31.22 44.60
C GLU A 883 -34.12 30.96 43.10
N GLY A 884 -35.21 31.49 42.55
CA GLY A 884 -35.46 31.48 41.12
C GLY A 884 -36.91 31.81 40.72
N GLU A 885 -37.54 32.85 41.31
CA GLU A 885 -38.43 33.81 40.64
C GLU A 885 -39.27 34.64 41.64
N GLY A 886 -39.15 35.98 41.54
CA GLY A 886 -40.26 36.89 41.85
C GLY A 886 -40.15 37.79 43.09
N GLY A 887 -39.72 39.04 42.87
CA GLY A 887 -40.50 40.21 43.31
C GLY A 887 -40.24 40.82 44.70
N ALA A 888 -39.38 41.85 44.71
CA ALA A 888 -39.56 43.14 45.39
C ALA A 888 -40.15 43.20 46.82
N LYS A 889 -39.32 43.60 47.80
CA LYS A 889 -39.35 44.97 48.41
C LYS A 889 -38.48 45.05 49.67
N ASP A 890 -37.78 46.19 49.72
CA ASP A 890 -37.47 47.03 50.88
C ASP A 890 -36.74 46.43 52.09
N GLY A 891 -35.60 47.08 52.40
CA GLY A 891 -35.42 47.57 53.77
C GLY A 891 -34.13 47.15 54.49
N GLU A 892 -33.16 48.06 54.44
CA GLU A 892 -32.31 48.44 55.56
C GLU A 892 -31.18 47.51 56.07
N ARG A 893 -29.98 48.04 55.82
CA ARG A 893 -28.96 48.41 56.82
C ARG A 893 -28.00 47.33 57.35
N ASP A 894 -26.74 47.67 57.10
CA ASP A 894 -25.66 47.74 58.07
C ASP A 894 -25.02 46.44 58.59
N ALA A 895 -23.85 46.20 58.00
CA ALA A 895 -22.56 46.33 58.68
C ALA A 895 -22.03 45.17 59.55
N LYS A 896 -20.75 44.91 59.28
CA LYS A 896 -19.71 44.36 60.17
C LYS A 896 -19.71 42.85 60.44
N ARG A 897 -18.97 42.16 59.58
CA ARG A 897 -17.61 41.65 59.88
C ARG A 897 -17.42 41.17 61.33
N VAL A 898 -17.49 39.86 61.58
CA VAL A 898 -16.57 39.16 62.49
C VAL A 898 -16.32 37.74 61.97
N LYS A 899 -15.03 37.42 61.88
CA LYS A 899 -14.45 36.10 61.61
C LYS A 899 -14.85 35.07 62.66
N ARG A 900 -15.08 33.83 62.24
CA ARG A 900 -14.28 32.71 62.73
C ARG A 900 -14.11 31.67 61.64
#